data_AF-A0A1H6UNW2-F1
#
_entry.id   AF-A0A1H6UNW2-F1
#
_cell.length_a   1.000
_cell.length_b   1.000
_cell.length_c   1.000
_cell.angle_alpha   90.00
_cell.angle_beta   90.00
_cell.angle_gamma   90.00
#
_symmetry.space_group_name_H-M   'P 1'
#
loop_
_entity.id
_entity.type
_entity.pdbx_description
1 polymer ?
#
loop_
_entity_poly.entity_id
_entity_poly.type
_entity_poly.pdbx_seq_one_letter_code
_entity_poly.pdbx_strand_id
1 'polypeptide(L)'
;MSRSSLALAALGLAGSLQAAPLALDSLLLGLPPAPAERLAVAELAAQGAAIEQRRAEASWQLFGSATAGSYHELGETEQRDDYYGRNLALGVRHPLLGSLQRRLALVQAGLHEQERQRLRLALLQAQQRLEVRSAYADWWRAQEERRVCQPLTEAAAAALRMLQVRRGQGWMLPSEADGLRSRWQGLQRRCATVGDSQAQAVEWLAELAGRDIPLASTAMAEPLASRPQPLPAWLQSLERHPRVIERQSRLAEAGRQRELPWYALLESSISLSRDFERRSSTDQSGGDWVASLDVSAPFDVFDYGDARRREGEARYRAAEAALEDERHGLRRVLAAALRSYQRALEDLRRQRAELEVARRRDTERRLRGALEGEAGVARRQEAELDVHEAALQQVAAWHALWLGEAALRVFADDADAALLGGVDERWQPGGDWSQGVYIWDSRALLDARRRPGELRALREAGMRRLYLGLSAAQVARLPELRGALQALLREARDADLEPLLLLGEPGWLLPAQRAQLADLLQRLADLPFAGLHLDLEVEQLGWPVPEQRLRDWLDTLALAVRSSPWPLELSSHPRWFAADAGVPCVPCALPGLGVHQVSLMIYTANTERSAALAGEIARRWPALRFRLAQSIEPQLPASESLAGHSRDALQRQARQWQRQLQSAALGGIDWQAWQHYPPR
;
A
#
# COMPACT_ATOMS: atom_id res chain seq x y z
N MET A 1 -24.06 59.03 -0.32
CA MET A 1 -24.67 57.98 -1.17
C MET A 1 -23.71 56.77 -1.14
N SER A 2 -23.67 55.99 -0.06
CA SER A 2 -24.48 54.79 0.22
C SER A 2 -24.50 53.75 -0.90
N ARG A 3 -23.65 52.72 -0.77
CA ARG A 3 -23.78 51.35 -1.30
C ARG A 3 -23.02 50.44 -0.32
N SER A 4 -23.63 50.01 0.78
CA SER A 4 -24.50 48.82 0.89
C SER A 4 -23.76 47.51 0.59
N SER A 5 -23.18 46.96 1.66
CA SER A 5 -23.30 45.58 2.15
C SER A 5 -23.48 44.44 1.14
N LEU A 6 -22.49 43.55 1.10
CA LEU A 6 -22.68 42.11 0.86
C LEU A 6 -21.57 41.36 1.61
N ALA A 7 -21.75 41.25 2.93
CA ALA A 7 -21.06 40.25 3.73
C ALA A 7 -21.72 38.90 3.46
N LEU A 8 -21.12 38.13 2.56
CA LEU A 8 -21.49 36.73 2.34
C LEU A 8 -20.96 35.93 3.52
N ALA A 9 -21.89 35.54 4.39
CA ALA A 9 -21.66 34.59 5.46
C ALA A 9 -21.19 33.25 4.86
N ALA A 10 -19.88 33.02 4.90
CA ALA A 10 -19.30 31.69 4.78
C ALA A 10 -19.63 30.90 6.06
N LEU A 11 -20.88 30.47 6.18
CA LEU A 11 -21.28 29.41 7.09
C LEU A 11 -20.57 28.13 6.62
N GLY A 12 -19.50 27.79 7.33
CA GLY A 12 -18.77 26.55 7.16
C GLY A 12 -19.70 25.37 7.36
N LEU A 13 -20.16 24.81 6.24
CA LEU A 13 -20.59 23.43 6.15
C LEU A 13 -19.37 22.56 6.44
N ALA A 14 -19.12 22.29 7.71
CA ALA A 14 -18.35 21.14 8.14
C ALA A 14 -19.16 19.88 7.81
N GLY A 15 -19.31 19.61 6.51
CA GLY A 15 -19.69 18.29 6.03
C GLY A 15 -18.56 17.37 6.42
N SER A 16 -18.85 16.41 7.29
CA SER A 16 -18.01 15.26 7.56
C SER A 16 -17.83 14.48 6.25
N LEU A 17 -16.87 14.91 5.44
CA LEU A 17 -16.31 14.16 4.32
C LEU A 17 -15.68 12.91 4.93
N GLN A 18 -16.45 11.81 4.97
CA GLN A 18 -15.88 10.49 5.20
C GLN A 18 -14.85 10.26 4.10
N ALA A 19 -13.60 10.10 4.53
CA ALA A 19 -12.48 10.17 3.63
C ALA A 19 -12.38 8.91 2.77
N ALA A 20 -12.11 9.12 1.48
CA ALA A 20 -11.96 8.03 0.53
C ALA A 20 -10.78 7.11 0.95
N PRO A 21 -10.93 5.79 0.81
CA PRO A 21 -9.80 4.88 0.92
C PRO A 21 -8.78 5.19 -0.19
N LEU A 22 -7.52 5.35 0.19
CA LEU A 22 -6.44 5.62 -0.75
C LEU A 22 -5.57 4.37 -0.87
N ALA A 23 -5.50 3.78 -2.06
CA ALA A 23 -4.67 2.61 -2.34
C ALA A 23 -3.24 3.02 -2.71
N LEU A 24 -2.25 2.21 -2.34
CA LEU A 24 -0.83 2.47 -2.65
C LEU A 24 -0.55 2.56 -4.16
N ASP A 25 -1.16 1.72 -4.99
CA ASP A 25 -1.00 1.79 -6.44
C ASP A 25 -1.37 3.16 -7.02
N SER A 26 -2.38 3.83 -6.44
CA SER A 26 -2.79 5.18 -6.86
C SER A 26 -1.79 6.28 -6.48
N LEU A 27 -0.94 6.02 -5.49
CA LEU A 27 0.20 6.87 -5.13
C LEU A 27 1.37 6.60 -6.08
N LEU A 28 1.68 5.33 -6.32
CA LEU A 28 2.83 4.92 -7.14
C LEU A 28 2.70 5.32 -8.62
N LEU A 29 1.49 5.32 -9.19
CA LEU A 29 1.25 5.69 -10.59
C LEU A 29 1.45 7.19 -10.87
N GLY A 30 1.36 8.04 -9.85
CA GLY A 30 1.39 9.50 -9.97
C GLY A 30 2.61 10.16 -9.34
N LEU A 31 3.69 9.42 -9.08
CA LEU A 31 4.86 9.97 -8.40
C LEU A 31 5.55 11.05 -9.25
N PRO A 32 5.75 12.26 -8.71
CA PRO A 32 6.59 13.25 -9.38
C PRO A 32 8.06 12.82 -9.31
N PRO A 33 8.88 13.19 -10.30
CA PRO A 33 10.30 12.87 -10.27
C PRO A 33 10.96 13.55 -9.07
N ALA A 34 11.60 12.74 -8.22
CA ALA A 34 12.35 13.22 -7.08
C ALA A 34 13.43 14.24 -7.51
N PRO A 35 13.91 15.13 -6.63
CA PRO A 35 14.99 16.08 -6.96
C PRO A 35 16.23 15.40 -7.56
N ALA A 36 16.60 14.22 -7.05
CA ALA A 36 17.71 13.43 -7.57
C ALA A 36 17.46 12.91 -9.00
N GLU A 37 16.21 12.54 -9.33
CA GLU A 37 15.85 12.14 -10.68
C GLU A 37 15.87 13.32 -11.65
N ARG A 38 15.36 14.49 -11.23
CA ARG A 38 15.43 15.71 -12.06
C ARG A 38 16.87 16.11 -12.37
N LEU A 39 17.77 16.00 -11.38
CA LEU A 39 19.20 16.19 -11.57
C LEU A 39 19.75 15.17 -12.58
N ALA A 40 19.49 13.87 -12.40
CA ALA A 40 19.96 12.82 -13.29
C ALA A 40 19.46 12.99 -14.74
N VAL A 41 18.21 13.44 -14.93
CA VAL A 41 17.65 13.74 -16.26
C VAL A 41 18.37 14.94 -16.90
N ALA A 42 18.66 15.99 -16.13
CA ALA A 42 19.41 17.14 -16.62
C ALA A 42 20.85 16.78 -16.98
N GLU A 43 21.52 15.97 -16.16
CA GLU A 43 22.86 15.42 -16.44
C GLU A 43 22.84 14.56 -17.72
N LEU A 44 21.81 13.74 -17.91
CA LEU A 44 21.65 12.93 -19.13
C LEU A 44 21.49 13.80 -20.38
N ALA A 45 20.77 14.93 -20.29
CA ALA A 45 20.64 15.89 -21.37
C ALA A 45 21.98 16.59 -21.69
N ALA A 46 22.72 17.01 -20.66
CA ALA A 46 24.06 17.60 -20.81
C ALA A 46 25.05 16.60 -21.44
N GLN A 47 24.99 15.33 -21.02
CA GLN A 47 25.77 14.23 -21.59
C GLN A 47 25.48 14.04 -23.09
N GLY A 48 24.20 14.09 -23.49
CA GLY A 48 23.78 14.02 -24.88
C GLY A 48 24.40 15.13 -25.73
N ALA A 49 24.33 16.38 -25.27
CA ALA A 49 24.95 17.52 -25.94
C ALA A 49 26.49 17.38 -26.01
N ALA A 50 27.14 16.89 -24.96
CA ALA A 50 28.58 16.64 -24.95
C ALA A 50 29.01 15.56 -25.97
N ILE A 51 28.18 14.54 -26.20
CA ILE A 51 28.42 13.52 -27.22
C ILE A 51 28.34 14.12 -28.63
N GLU A 52 27.35 14.97 -28.89
CA GLU A 52 27.21 15.68 -30.17
C GLU A 52 28.39 16.60 -30.44
N GLN A 53 28.85 17.35 -29.42
CA GLN A 53 30.07 18.16 -29.52
C GLN A 53 31.29 17.30 -29.90
N ARG A 54 31.51 16.18 -29.21
CA ARG A 54 32.65 15.28 -29.50
C ARG A 54 32.55 14.65 -30.90
N ARG A 55 31.34 14.37 -31.39
CA ARG A 55 31.13 13.89 -32.77
C ARG A 55 31.52 14.95 -33.80
N ALA A 56 31.17 16.21 -33.55
CA ALA A 56 31.61 17.32 -34.39
C ALA A 56 33.14 17.46 -34.38
N GLU A 57 33.78 17.32 -33.21
CA GLU A 57 35.25 17.34 -33.07
C GLU A 57 35.95 16.18 -33.78
N ALA A 58 35.30 15.02 -33.93
CA ALA A 58 35.84 13.89 -34.68
C ALA A 58 35.76 14.06 -36.22
N SER A 59 35.09 15.12 -36.70
CA SER A 59 34.89 15.41 -38.12
C SER A 59 35.90 16.45 -38.66
N TRP A 60 35.67 16.97 -39.87
CA TRP A 60 36.41 18.09 -40.43
C TRP A 60 36.26 19.33 -39.55
N GLN A 61 37.40 19.92 -39.16
CA GLN A 61 37.45 21.12 -38.33
C GLN A 61 37.95 22.30 -39.15
N LEU A 62 37.23 23.41 -39.10
CA LEU A 62 37.75 24.70 -39.57
C LEU A 62 38.74 25.23 -38.53
N PHE A 63 39.88 25.74 -38.98
CA PHE A 63 40.81 26.46 -38.14
C PHE A 63 41.26 27.75 -38.81
N GLY A 64 41.62 28.72 -37.98
CA GLY A 64 42.24 29.95 -38.41
C GLY A 64 43.31 30.37 -37.42
N SER A 65 44.44 30.86 -37.92
CA SER A 65 45.47 31.48 -37.11
C SER A 65 45.81 32.85 -37.69
N ALA A 66 46.03 33.83 -36.81
CA ALA A 66 46.50 35.14 -37.20
C ALA A 66 47.72 35.46 -36.34
N THR A 67 48.84 35.73 -36.98
CA THR A 67 50.08 36.11 -36.30
C THR A 67 50.54 37.46 -36.81
N ALA A 68 51.14 38.26 -35.93
CA ALA A 68 51.74 39.53 -36.27
C ALA A 68 52.97 39.76 -35.39
N GLY A 69 54.08 40.18 -35.98
CA GLY A 69 55.34 40.30 -35.25
C GLY A 69 56.44 40.98 -36.05
N SER A 70 57.53 41.31 -35.36
CA SER A 70 58.77 41.78 -35.97
C SER A 70 59.71 40.59 -36.21
N TYR A 71 60.11 40.39 -37.45
CA TYR A 71 60.98 39.31 -37.89
C TYR A 71 62.33 39.89 -38.31
N HIS A 72 63.39 39.15 -38.00
CA HIS A 72 64.77 39.52 -38.35
C HIS A 72 65.37 38.32 -39.08
N GLU A 73 65.41 38.37 -40.41
CA GLU A 73 65.85 37.27 -41.28
C GLU A 73 67.22 37.59 -41.91
N LEU A 74 68.09 36.60 -42.03
CA LEU A 74 69.34 36.72 -42.80
C LEU A 74 69.06 36.24 -44.23
N GLY A 75 69.08 37.15 -45.21
CA GLY A 75 68.85 36.83 -46.61
C GLY A 75 70.01 36.05 -47.25
N GLU A 76 69.78 35.50 -48.45
CA GLU A 76 70.75 34.67 -49.21
C GLU A 76 72.08 35.40 -49.54
N THR A 77 72.13 36.72 -49.39
CA THR A 77 73.28 37.58 -49.72
C THR A 77 73.93 38.25 -48.51
N GLU A 78 73.78 37.68 -47.30
CA GLU A 78 74.25 38.26 -46.01
C GLU A 78 73.64 39.62 -45.64
N GLN A 79 72.63 40.11 -46.39
CA GLN A 79 71.84 41.27 -45.98
C GLN A 79 70.74 40.86 -45.00
N ARG A 80 70.67 41.59 -43.89
CA ARG A 80 69.63 41.44 -42.85
C ARG A 80 68.34 42.12 -43.32
N ASP A 81 67.25 41.36 -43.40
CA ASP A 81 65.91 41.87 -43.66
C ASP A 81 65.11 41.92 -42.35
N ASP A 82 64.85 43.14 -41.89
CA ASP A 82 64.06 43.42 -40.70
C ASP A 82 62.69 43.93 -41.14
N TYR A 83 61.65 43.14 -40.89
CA TYR A 83 60.30 43.50 -41.32
C TYR A 83 59.25 43.20 -40.26
N TYR A 84 58.17 43.97 -40.33
CA TYR A 84 56.94 43.67 -39.60
C TYR A 84 56.04 42.81 -40.48
N GLY A 85 55.76 41.60 -40.03
CA GLY A 85 54.95 40.61 -40.74
C GLY A 85 53.57 40.44 -40.11
N ARG A 86 52.56 40.25 -40.96
CA ARG A 86 51.24 39.75 -40.58
C ARG A 86 50.93 38.52 -41.43
N ASN A 87 50.53 37.42 -40.79
CA ASN A 87 50.09 36.21 -41.45
C ASN A 87 48.69 35.84 -40.96
N LEU A 88 47.82 35.46 -41.89
CA LEU A 88 46.52 34.85 -41.63
C LEU A 88 46.47 33.50 -42.36
N ALA A 89 46.32 32.41 -41.60
CA ALA A 89 46.04 31.09 -42.14
C ALA A 89 44.57 30.76 -41.92
N LEU A 90 43.89 30.25 -42.95
CA LEU A 90 42.55 29.69 -42.83
C LEU A 90 42.53 28.31 -43.51
N GLY A 91 42.02 27.31 -42.83
CA GLY A 91 42.06 25.95 -43.36
C GLY A 91 41.10 24.99 -42.71
N VAL A 92 41.07 23.78 -43.26
CA VAL A 92 40.34 22.63 -42.71
C VAL A 92 41.33 21.55 -42.32
N ARG A 93 41.06 20.86 -41.21
CA ARG A 93 41.86 19.72 -40.76
C ARG A 93 40.98 18.55 -40.38
N HIS A 94 41.48 17.34 -40.59
CA HIS A 94 40.83 16.10 -40.22
C HIS A 94 41.81 15.21 -39.46
N PRO A 95 41.45 14.70 -38.28
CA PRO A 95 42.28 13.76 -37.54
C PRO A 95 42.36 12.41 -38.29
N LEU A 96 43.51 11.73 -38.25
CA LEU A 96 43.72 10.43 -38.87
C LEU A 96 44.22 9.41 -37.82
N LEU A 97 44.28 8.13 -38.21
CA LEU A 97 44.85 7.01 -37.43
C LEU A 97 44.47 7.06 -35.94
N GLY A 98 45.45 7.11 -35.02
CA GLY A 98 45.24 7.12 -33.58
C GLY A 98 44.58 8.40 -33.05
N SER A 99 44.72 9.55 -33.73
CA SER A 99 43.98 10.77 -33.34
C SER A 99 42.50 10.66 -33.64
N LEU A 100 42.14 10.12 -34.80
CA LEU A 100 40.73 9.83 -35.12
C LEU A 100 40.18 8.78 -34.16
N GLN A 101 40.93 7.70 -33.90
CA GLN A 101 40.53 6.64 -32.99
C GLN A 101 40.31 7.17 -31.56
N ARG A 102 41.18 8.03 -31.02
CA ARG A 102 40.99 8.65 -29.70
C ARG A 102 39.72 9.50 -29.64
N ARG A 103 39.44 10.31 -30.67
CA ARG A 103 38.22 11.12 -30.74
C ARG A 103 36.96 10.25 -30.83
N LEU A 104 36.98 9.19 -31.65
CA LEU A 104 35.89 8.21 -31.72
C LEU A 104 35.72 7.43 -30.41
N ALA A 105 36.80 7.09 -29.72
CA ALA A 105 36.76 6.44 -28.42
C ALA A 105 36.13 7.35 -27.35
N LEU A 106 36.38 8.67 -27.39
CA LEU A 106 35.71 9.63 -26.51
C LEU A 106 34.20 9.75 -26.77
N VAL A 107 33.77 9.60 -28.03
CA VAL A 107 32.34 9.51 -28.39
C VAL A 107 31.74 8.22 -27.85
N GLN A 108 32.39 7.07 -28.06
CA GLN A 108 31.94 5.77 -27.56
C GLN A 108 31.88 5.72 -26.03
N ALA A 109 32.90 6.22 -25.34
CA ALA A 109 32.90 6.35 -23.88
C ALA A 109 31.75 7.24 -23.39
N GLY A 110 31.44 8.31 -24.13
CA GLY A 110 30.28 9.17 -23.87
C GLY A 110 28.95 8.40 -23.99
N LEU A 111 28.77 7.58 -25.03
CA LEU A 111 27.59 6.75 -25.23
C LEU A 111 27.43 5.69 -24.11
N HIS A 112 28.51 5.03 -23.72
CA HIS A 112 28.47 4.08 -22.60
C HIS A 112 28.16 4.78 -21.28
N GLU A 113 28.71 5.96 -21.03
CA GLU A 113 28.35 6.74 -19.85
C GLU A 113 26.87 7.16 -19.87
N GLN A 114 26.33 7.55 -21.03
CA GLN A 114 24.90 7.82 -21.18
C GLN A 114 24.03 6.59 -20.85
N GLU A 115 24.42 5.39 -21.29
CA GLU A 115 23.76 4.14 -20.90
C GLU A 115 23.84 3.90 -19.38
N ARG A 116 25.01 4.11 -18.77
CA ARG A 116 25.19 3.98 -17.31
C ARG A 116 24.32 4.97 -16.53
N GLN A 117 24.21 6.22 -16.98
CA GLN A 117 23.34 7.21 -16.35
C GLN A 117 21.85 6.82 -16.43
N ARG A 118 21.41 6.20 -17.53
CA ARG A 118 20.05 5.64 -17.64
C ARG A 118 19.81 4.50 -16.63
N LEU A 119 20.79 3.62 -16.44
CA LEU A 119 20.71 2.56 -15.43
C LEU A 119 20.65 3.14 -14.01
N ARG A 120 21.41 4.21 -13.75
CA ARG A 120 21.36 4.94 -12.48
C ARG A 120 20.00 5.60 -12.23
N LEU A 121 19.39 6.19 -13.26
CA LEU A 121 18.05 6.75 -13.18
C LEU A 121 17.01 5.67 -12.82
N ALA A 122 17.08 4.50 -13.45
CA ALA A 122 16.19 3.37 -13.12
C ALA A 122 16.34 2.93 -11.65
N LEU A 123 17.56 2.92 -11.10
CA LEU A 123 17.79 2.63 -9.68
C LEU A 123 17.22 3.70 -8.76
N LEU A 124 17.35 4.98 -9.11
CA LEU A 124 16.76 6.09 -8.34
C LEU A 124 15.24 5.97 -8.29
N GLN A 125 14.60 5.63 -9.41
CA GLN A 125 13.15 5.40 -9.49
C GLN A 125 12.70 4.20 -8.63
N ALA A 126 13.46 3.10 -8.66
CA ALA A 126 13.19 1.95 -7.81
C ALA A 126 13.33 2.29 -6.32
N GLN A 127 14.31 3.12 -5.95
CA GLN A 127 14.51 3.62 -4.59
C GLN A 127 13.38 4.55 -4.14
N GLN A 128 12.96 5.51 -4.97
CA GLN A 128 11.82 6.38 -4.65
C GLN A 128 10.55 5.56 -4.41
N ARG A 129 10.29 4.56 -5.27
CA ARG A 129 9.15 3.64 -5.11
C ARG A 129 9.24 2.84 -3.82
N LEU A 130 10.43 2.41 -3.40
CA LEU A 130 10.63 1.75 -2.10
C LEU A 130 10.26 2.70 -0.96
N GLU A 131 10.79 3.92 -0.95
CA GLU A 131 10.54 4.90 0.12
C GLU A 131 9.04 5.20 0.28
N VAL A 132 8.33 5.38 -0.83
CA VAL A 132 6.88 5.60 -0.82
C VAL A 132 6.12 4.39 -0.26
N ARG A 133 6.51 3.17 -0.66
CA ARG A 133 5.89 1.94 -0.12
C ARG A 133 6.11 1.81 1.39
N SER A 134 7.32 2.11 1.86
CA SER A 134 7.64 2.07 3.29
C SER A 134 6.87 3.14 4.09
N ALA A 135 6.85 4.39 3.62
CA ALA A 135 6.11 5.48 4.25
C ALA A 135 4.60 5.21 4.29
N TYR A 136 4.06 4.60 3.24
CA TYR A 136 2.66 4.19 3.20
C TYR A 136 2.35 3.07 4.21
N ALA A 137 3.25 2.09 4.37
CA ALA A 137 3.12 1.06 5.39
C ALA A 137 3.19 1.65 6.82
N ASP A 138 4.03 2.66 7.05
CA ASP A 138 4.09 3.39 8.32
C ASP A 138 2.78 4.12 8.63
N TRP A 139 2.22 4.81 7.63
CA TRP A 139 0.92 5.46 7.75
C TRP A 139 -0.20 4.46 8.08
N TRP A 140 -0.27 3.35 7.34
CA TRP A 140 -1.22 2.27 7.61
C TRP A 140 -1.07 1.73 9.03
N ARG A 141 0.15 1.47 9.48
CA ARG A 141 0.43 0.98 10.84
C ARG A 141 -0.10 1.95 11.89
N ALA A 142 0.17 3.25 11.74
CA ALA A 142 -0.29 4.25 12.68
C ALA A 142 -1.83 4.30 12.75
N GLN A 143 -2.52 4.12 11.62
CA GLN A 143 -3.98 4.03 11.59
C GLN A 143 -4.53 2.77 12.28
N GLU A 144 -3.93 1.61 12.06
CA GLU A 144 -4.37 0.37 12.71
C GLU A 144 -4.08 0.40 14.22
N GLU A 145 -2.90 0.88 14.63
CA GLU A 145 -2.60 1.08 16.05
C GLU A 145 -3.61 2.06 16.69
N ARG A 146 -4.06 3.10 15.96
CA ARG A 146 -5.08 4.04 16.44
C ARG A 146 -6.42 3.35 16.65
N ARG A 147 -6.82 2.47 15.72
CA ARG A 147 -8.06 1.67 15.82
C ARG A 147 -8.02 0.75 17.05
N VAL A 148 -6.88 0.10 17.31
CA VAL A 148 -6.69 -0.73 18.51
C VAL A 148 -6.70 0.11 19.79
N CYS A 149 -6.13 1.32 19.74
CA CYS A 149 -6.03 2.26 20.87
C CYS A 149 -7.31 3.04 21.18
N GLN A 150 -8.26 3.13 20.26
CA GLN A 150 -9.48 3.91 20.44
C GLN A 150 -10.34 3.45 21.64
N PRO A 151 -10.68 2.15 21.80
CA PRO A 151 -11.42 1.68 22.98
C PRO A 151 -10.59 1.64 24.26
N LEU A 152 -9.25 1.69 24.17
CA LEU A 152 -8.34 1.50 25.30
C LEU A 152 -8.36 2.66 26.30
N THR A 153 -8.71 3.86 25.87
CA THR A 153 -8.67 5.05 26.75
C THR A 153 -9.66 4.93 27.91
N GLU A 154 -10.89 4.49 27.62
CA GLU A 154 -11.92 4.29 28.65
C GLU A 154 -11.63 3.04 29.50
N ALA A 155 -11.21 1.94 28.85
CA ALA A 155 -10.86 0.69 29.53
C ALA A 155 -9.72 0.90 30.54
N ALA A 156 -8.64 1.58 30.14
CA ALA A 156 -7.51 1.89 31.01
C ALA A 156 -7.92 2.78 32.20
N ALA A 157 -8.74 3.82 31.96
CA ALA A 157 -9.21 4.67 33.04
C ALA A 157 -10.09 3.90 34.06
N ALA A 158 -10.95 3.00 33.58
CA ALA A 158 -11.75 2.14 34.44
C ALA A 158 -10.89 1.16 35.25
N ALA A 159 -9.95 0.48 34.59
CA ALA A 159 -9.01 -0.45 35.20
C ALA A 159 -8.15 0.22 36.28
N LEU A 160 -7.56 1.38 35.98
CA LEU A 160 -6.71 2.12 36.93
C LEU A 160 -7.48 2.55 38.19
N ARG A 161 -8.71 3.05 38.04
CA ARG A 161 -9.57 3.38 39.19
C ARG A 161 -9.89 2.14 40.02
N MET A 162 -10.26 1.04 39.37
CA MET A 162 -10.57 -0.22 40.04
C MET A 162 -9.37 -0.73 40.87
N LEU A 163 -8.17 -0.74 40.28
CA LEU A 163 -6.94 -1.18 40.96
C LEU A 163 -6.60 -0.27 42.14
N GLN A 164 -6.81 1.04 42.02
CA GLN A 164 -6.57 1.99 43.11
C GLN A 164 -7.51 1.76 44.30
N VAL A 165 -8.81 1.57 44.05
CA VAL A 165 -9.81 1.32 45.11
C VAL A 165 -9.49 0.02 45.83
N ARG A 166 -9.24 -1.07 45.09
CA ARG A 166 -8.92 -2.39 45.67
C ARG A 166 -7.65 -2.39 46.51
N ARG A 167 -6.61 -1.68 46.04
CA ARG A 167 -5.39 -1.48 46.83
C ARG A 167 -5.68 -0.70 48.12
N GLY A 168 -6.41 0.42 48.02
CA GLY A 168 -6.74 1.27 49.17
C GLY A 168 -7.56 0.56 50.24
N GLN A 169 -8.39 -0.41 49.85
CA GLN A 169 -9.23 -1.21 50.74
C GLN A 169 -8.57 -2.52 51.20
N GLY A 170 -7.33 -2.80 50.76
CA GLY A 170 -6.60 -4.01 51.15
C GLY A 170 -7.11 -5.31 50.51
N TRP A 171 -7.88 -5.23 49.42
CA TRP A 171 -8.42 -6.40 48.70
C TRP A 171 -7.43 -7.01 47.71
N MET A 172 -6.31 -6.33 47.45
CA MET A 172 -5.26 -6.78 46.53
C MET A 172 -3.88 -6.50 47.11
N LEU A 173 -2.91 -7.38 46.82
CA LEU A 173 -1.53 -7.16 47.23
C LEU A 173 -0.95 -5.91 46.55
N PRO A 174 -0.19 -5.06 47.26
CA PRO A 174 0.38 -3.84 46.66
C PRO A 174 1.23 -4.10 45.42
N SER A 175 2.03 -5.17 45.42
CA SER A 175 2.89 -5.55 44.29
C SER A 175 2.10 -5.92 43.03
N GLU A 176 1.01 -6.67 43.19
CA GLU A 176 0.13 -7.08 42.09
C GLU A 176 -0.62 -5.88 41.51
N ALA A 177 -1.20 -5.04 42.37
CA ALA A 177 -1.85 -3.80 41.95
C ALA A 177 -0.89 -2.85 41.22
N ASP A 178 0.36 -2.73 41.70
CA ASP A 178 1.37 -1.88 41.09
C ASP A 178 1.88 -2.42 39.76
N GLY A 179 2.03 -3.75 39.63
CA GLY A 179 2.37 -4.40 38.37
C GLY A 179 1.32 -4.14 37.29
N LEU A 180 0.04 -4.38 37.59
CA LEU A 180 -1.06 -4.13 36.66
C LEU A 180 -1.21 -2.66 36.30
N ARG A 181 -1.09 -1.77 37.30
CA ARG A 181 -1.13 -0.32 37.08
C ARG A 181 -0.02 0.14 36.13
N SER A 182 1.21 -0.37 36.30
CA SER A 182 2.34 -0.05 35.43
C SER A 182 2.08 -0.47 33.98
N ARG A 183 1.55 -1.68 33.76
CA ARG A 183 1.20 -2.19 32.41
C ARG A 183 0.13 -1.34 31.74
N TRP A 184 -0.98 -1.06 32.44
CA TRP A 184 -2.05 -0.19 31.93
C TRP A 184 -1.56 1.22 31.59
N GLN A 185 -0.71 1.82 32.44
CA GLN A 185 -0.11 3.12 32.17
C GLN A 185 0.86 3.08 30.98
N GLY A 186 1.61 2.00 30.81
CA GLY A 186 2.49 1.79 29.64
C GLY A 186 1.69 1.78 28.34
N LEU A 187 0.59 1.01 28.32
CA LEU A 187 -0.31 0.94 27.17
C LEU A 187 -0.99 2.27 26.87
N GLN A 188 -1.46 2.98 27.91
CA GLN A 188 -2.08 4.31 27.77
C GLN A 188 -1.09 5.34 27.18
N ARG A 189 0.17 5.35 27.65
CA ARG A 189 1.22 6.24 27.12
C ARG A 189 1.51 5.94 25.65
N ARG A 190 1.62 4.66 25.27
CA ARG A 190 1.78 4.26 23.86
C ARG A 190 0.62 4.76 23.01
N CYS A 191 -0.62 4.57 23.47
CA CYS A 191 -1.81 4.99 22.73
C CYS A 191 -1.96 6.51 22.61
N ALA A 192 -1.44 7.28 23.58
CA ALA A 192 -1.47 8.74 23.54
C ALA A 192 -0.66 9.33 22.37
N THR A 193 0.43 8.66 21.95
CA THR A 193 1.32 9.18 20.90
C THR A 193 0.91 8.75 19.49
N VAL A 194 -0.03 7.81 19.34
CA VAL A 194 -0.39 7.25 18.03
C VAL A 194 -0.98 8.30 17.08
N GLY A 195 -1.71 9.28 17.61
CA GLY A 195 -2.22 10.40 16.80
C GLY A 195 -1.11 11.22 16.14
N ASP A 196 -0.06 11.53 16.91
CA ASP A 196 1.11 12.27 16.42
C ASP A 196 1.91 11.43 15.42
N SER A 197 2.05 10.12 15.68
CA SER A 197 2.69 9.18 14.74
C SER A 197 1.93 9.10 13.41
N GLN A 198 0.59 9.12 13.44
CA GLN A 198 -0.22 9.16 12.22
C GLN A 198 0.02 10.46 11.44
N ALA A 199 0.04 11.61 12.12
CA ALA A 199 0.28 12.90 11.47
C ALA A 199 1.66 12.96 10.80
N GLN A 200 2.71 12.52 11.50
CA GLN A 200 4.08 12.45 10.97
C GLN A 200 4.18 11.51 9.77
N ALA A 201 3.55 10.34 9.83
CA ALA A 201 3.58 9.38 8.71
C ALA A 201 2.85 9.93 7.47
N VAL A 202 1.74 10.65 7.64
CA VAL A 202 1.03 11.32 6.53
C VAL A 202 1.85 12.46 5.94
N GLU A 203 2.46 13.29 6.78
CA GLU A 203 3.32 14.40 6.33
C GLU A 203 4.50 13.89 5.50
N TRP A 204 5.21 12.87 6.01
CA TRP A 204 6.32 12.24 5.29
C TRP A 204 5.89 11.60 3.97
N LEU A 205 4.76 10.89 3.96
CA LEU A 205 4.22 10.30 2.75
C LEU A 205 3.80 11.38 1.72
N ALA A 206 3.22 12.49 2.18
CA ALA A 206 2.82 13.60 1.32
C ALA A 206 4.04 14.28 0.66
N GLU A 207 5.14 14.43 1.41
CA GLU A 207 6.41 14.93 0.88
C GLU A 207 6.95 14.03 -0.24
N LEU A 208 7.03 12.71 0.02
CA LEU A 208 7.53 11.74 -0.96
C LEU A 208 6.63 11.60 -2.19
N ALA A 209 5.31 11.65 -2.00
CA ALA A 209 4.33 11.57 -3.07
C ALA A 209 4.16 12.90 -3.82
N GLY A 210 4.70 14.01 -3.30
CA GLY A 210 4.57 15.36 -3.83
C GLY A 210 3.12 15.82 -4.00
N ARG A 211 2.22 15.33 -3.14
CA ARG A 211 0.80 15.70 -3.11
C ARG A 211 0.27 15.67 -1.68
N ASP A 212 -0.67 16.57 -1.38
CA ASP A 212 -1.31 16.59 -0.08
C ASP A 212 -2.17 15.33 0.13
N ILE A 213 -2.01 14.71 1.30
CA ILE A 213 -2.80 13.56 1.73
C ILE A 213 -3.61 13.98 2.95
N PRO A 214 -4.96 14.04 2.86
CA PRO A 214 -5.78 14.40 4.00
C PRO A 214 -5.58 13.41 5.16
N LEU A 215 -5.40 13.91 6.39
CA LEU A 215 -5.23 13.08 7.59
C LEU A 215 -6.43 12.13 7.82
N ALA A 216 -7.61 12.52 7.34
CA ALA A 216 -8.83 11.73 7.44
C ALA A 216 -8.84 10.52 6.49
N SER A 217 -8.06 10.53 5.40
CA SER A 217 -7.98 9.43 4.42
C SER A 217 -7.63 8.11 5.09
N THR A 218 -8.07 7.00 4.51
CA THR A 218 -7.80 5.66 5.07
C THR A 218 -6.82 4.91 4.19
N ALA A 219 -5.74 4.43 4.78
CA ALA A 219 -4.79 3.56 4.12
C ALA A 219 -5.39 2.15 3.97
N MET A 220 -5.27 1.56 2.79
CA MET A 220 -5.63 0.17 2.53
C MET A 220 -4.42 -0.75 2.72
N ALA A 221 -4.61 -1.86 3.45
CA ALA A 221 -3.60 -2.91 3.54
C ALA A 221 -3.44 -3.61 2.19
N GLU A 222 -2.20 -3.77 1.73
CA GLU A 222 -1.90 -4.57 0.53
C GLU A 222 -1.90 -6.06 0.85
N PRO A 223 -2.38 -6.93 -0.05
CA PRO A 223 -2.14 -8.35 0.08
C PRO A 223 -0.63 -8.63 -0.13
N LEU A 224 -0.04 -9.47 0.73
CA LEU A 224 1.39 -9.75 0.77
C LEU A 224 1.70 -11.21 0.36
N ALA A 225 2.91 -11.43 -0.12
CA ALA A 225 3.39 -12.73 -0.58
C ALA A 225 3.48 -13.76 0.56
N SER A 226 2.83 -14.91 0.39
CA SER A 226 2.84 -15.99 1.39
C SER A 226 4.09 -16.86 1.32
N ARG A 227 4.79 -16.84 0.18
CA ARG A 227 5.95 -17.68 -0.09
C ARG A 227 6.80 -17.13 -1.25
N PRO A 228 7.82 -16.29 -0.97
CA PRO A 228 8.77 -15.88 -2.00
C PRO A 228 9.57 -17.07 -2.51
N GLN A 229 9.97 -16.99 -3.79
CA GLN A 229 10.82 -18.00 -4.40
C GLN A 229 12.17 -18.09 -3.68
N PRO A 230 12.81 -19.28 -3.65
CA PRO A 230 14.10 -19.46 -2.98
C PRO A 230 15.20 -18.70 -3.73
N LEU A 231 16.29 -18.37 -3.03
CA LEU A 231 17.41 -17.59 -3.57
C LEU A 231 17.86 -18.00 -4.99
N PRO A 232 18.00 -19.30 -5.37
CA PRO A 232 18.41 -19.68 -6.72
C PRO A 232 17.52 -19.13 -7.84
N ALA A 233 16.21 -19.01 -7.64
CA ALA A 233 15.29 -18.47 -8.64
C ALA A 233 15.53 -16.96 -8.88
N TRP A 234 15.96 -16.24 -7.85
CA TRP A 234 16.25 -14.81 -7.93
C TRP A 234 17.59 -14.50 -8.59
N LEU A 235 18.54 -15.43 -8.58
CA LEU A 235 19.89 -15.21 -9.13
C LEU A 235 19.85 -14.83 -10.62
N GLN A 236 18.88 -15.36 -11.37
CA GLN A 236 18.72 -15.00 -12.79
C GLN A 236 18.21 -13.56 -12.98
N SER A 237 17.35 -13.07 -12.08
CA SER A 237 16.90 -11.66 -12.11
C SER A 237 18.03 -10.72 -11.71
N LEU A 238 18.89 -11.11 -10.75
CA LEU A 238 20.07 -10.33 -10.37
C LEU A 238 21.04 -10.06 -11.53
N GLU A 239 21.17 -10.97 -12.50
CA GLU A 239 22.01 -10.74 -13.68
C GLU A 239 21.48 -9.62 -14.60
N ARG A 240 20.18 -9.32 -14.52
CA ARG A 240 19.53 -8.20 -15.21
C ARG A 240 19.48 -6.93 -14.35
N HIS A 241 19.99 -6.97 -13.11
CA HIS A 241 19.95 -5.82 -12.22
C HIS A 241 20.82 -4.68 -12.78
N PRO A 242 20.36 -3.41 -12.75
CA PRO A 242 21.07 -2.29 -13.38
C PRO A 242 22.53 -2.14 -12.95
N ARG A 243 22.84 -2.39 -11.67
CA ARG A 243 24.23 -2.37 -11.14
C ARG A 243 25.12 -3.44 -11.78
N VAL A 244 24.58 -4.64 -12.07
CA VAL A 244 25.36 -5.72 -12.71
C VAL A 244 25.59 -5.38 -14.18
N ILE A 245 24.56 -4.91 -14.88
CA ILE A 245 24.67 -4.46 -16.28
C ILE A 245 25.71 -3.34 -16.41
N GLU A 246 25.73 -2.39 -15.49
CA GLU A 246 26.73 -1.31 -15.47
C GLU A 246 28.17 -1.86 -15.37
N ARG A 247 28.41 -2.83 -14.48
CA ARG A 247 29.72 -3.47 -14.31
C ARG A 247 30.11 -4.33 -15.51
N GLN A 248 29.17 -5.07 -16.09
CA GLN A 248 29.41 -5.82 -17.33
C GLN A 248 29.80 -4.90 -18.50
N SER A 249 29.12 -3.75 -18.63
CA SER A 249 29.47 -2.74 -19.63
C SER A 249 30.90 -2.20 -19.43
N ARG A 250 31.32 -1.91 -18.19
CA ARG A 250 32.70 -1.49 -17.88
C ARG A 250 33.73 -2.58 -18.18
N LEU A 251 33.43 -3.85 -17.91
CA LEU A 251 34.31 -4.96 -18.26
C LEU A 251 34.47 -5.10 -19.78
N ALA A 252 33.37 -4.99 -20.53
CA ALA A 252 33.42 -5.01 -22.00
C ALA A 252 34.22 -3.82 -22.57
N GLU A 253 34.10 -2.63 -21.97
CA GLU A 253 34.89 -1.46 -22.34
C GLU A 253 36.39 -1.68 -22.06
N ALA A 254 36.74 -2.21 -20.89
CA ALA A 254 38.13 -2.55 -20.54
C ALA A 254 38.72 -3.62 -21.49
N GLY A 255 37.91 -4.61 -21.88
CA GLY A 255 38.30 -5.63 -22.87
C GLY A 255 38.64 -5.03 -24.23
N ARG A 256 37.82 -4.08 -24.73
CA ARG A 256 38.12 -3.36 -25.99
C ARG A 256 39.38 -2.51 -25.90
N GLN A 257 39.62 -1.86 -24.75
CA GLN A 257 40.82 -1.04 -24.53
C GLN A 257 42.11 -1.87 -24.44
N ARG A 258 42.01 -3.15 -24.04
CA ARG A 258 43.14 -4.09 -24.00
C ARG A 258 43.64 -4.47 -25.40
N GLU A 259 42.75 -4.56 -26.38
CA GLU A 259 43.05 -5.02 -27.75
C GLU A 259 43.31 -3.88 -28.75
N LEU A 260 43.72 -2.69 -28.27
CA LEU A 260 43.94 -1.55 -29.15
C LEU A 260 45.10 -1.82 -30.15
N PRO A 261 44.91 -1.47 -31.43
CA PRO A 261 45.93 -1.66 -32.46
C PRO A 261 47.11 -0.70 -32.27
N TRP A 262 48.27 -1.06 -32.79
CA TRP A 262 49.51 -0.27 -32.66
C TRP A 262 49.38 1.18 -33.17
N TYR A 263 48.60 1.40 -34.24
CA TYR A 263 48.39 2.74 -34.81
C TYR A 263 47.52 3.65 -33.94
N ALA A 264 46.85 3.11 -32.91
CA ALA A 264 46.10 3.89 -31.93
C ALA A 264 47.01 4.85 -31.13
N LEU A 265 48.32 4.60 -31.15
CA LEU A 265 49.34 5.37 -30.45
C LEU A 265 49.86 6.57 -31.26
N LEU A 266 49.57 6.63 -32.56
CA LEU A 266 50.02 7.71 -33.45
C LEU A 266 49.09 8.91 -33.34
N GLU A 267 49.65 10.11 -33.16
CA GLU A 267 48.89 11.32 -33.45
C GLU A 267 49.06 11.66 -34.92
N SER A 268 47.96 11.91 -35.63
CA SER A 268 48.05 12.33 -37.02
C SER A 268 46.85 13.15 -37.46
N SER A 269 47.11 14.02 -38.42
CA SER A 269 46.08 14.83 -39.06
C SER A 269 46.47 15.18 -40.48
N ILE A 270 45.47 15.30 -41.35
CA ILE A 270 45.63 15.94 -42.65
C ILE A 270 45.01 17.32 -42.57
N SER A 271 45.69 18.33 -43.12
CA SER A 271 45.14 19.68 -43.21
C SER A 271 45.33 20.26 -44.61
N LEU A 272 44.38 21.10 -45.01
CA LEU A 272 44.46 21.92 -46.22
C LEU A 272 44.15 23.35 -45.81
N SER A 273 45.09 24.25 -46.05
CA SER A 273 45.00 25.66 -45.63
C SER A 273 45.49 26.61 -46.70
N ARG A 274 45.01 27.84 -46.61
CA ARG A 274 45.47 28.97 -47.40
C ARG A 274 46.06 30.02 -46.46
N ASP A 275 47.30 30.37 -46.74
CA ASP A 275 48.03 31.39 -46.01
C ASP A 275 47.96 32.72 -46.75
N PHE A 276 47.92 33.82 -45.99
CA PHE A 276 47.94 35.18 -46.51
C PHE A 276 48.98 35.96 -45.73
N GLU A 277 50.07 36.30 -46.40
CA GLU A 277 51.20 36.98 -45.78
C GLU A 277 51.33 38.41 -46.30
N ARG A 278 51.58 39.34 -45.37
CA ARG A 278 51.93 40.71 -45.68
C ARG A 278 53.15 41.13 -44.86
N ARG A 279 54.22 41.51 -45.56
CA ARG A 279 55.45 42.04 -44.96
C ARG A 279 55.51 43.55 -45.15
N SER A 280 56.22 44.26 -44.27
CA SER A 280 56.47 45.70 -44.43
C SER A 280 57.65 46.02 -45.35
N SER A 281 58.55 45.07 -45.57
CA SER A 281 59.70 45.22 -46.47
C SER A 281 59.34 45.10 -47.95
N THR A 282 58.13 44.60 -48.27
CA THR A 282 57.65 44.42 -49.65
C THR A 282 56.19 44.88 -49.81
N ASP A 283 55.86 45.49 -50.95
CA ASP A 283 54.49 45.91 -51.28
C ASP A 283 53.60 44.76 -51.79
N GLN A 284 54.16 43.56 -51.94
CA GLN A 284 53.46 42.39 -52.45
C GLN A 284 52.81 41.61 -51.31
N SER A 285 51.52 41.29 -51.47
CA SER A 285 50.85 40.30 -50.63
C SER A 285 51.12 38.90 -51.16
N GLY A 286 51.70 38.03 -50.33
CA GLY A 286 51.90 36.62 -50.62
C GLY A 286 50.67 35.80 -50.22
N GLY A 287 50.45 34.67 -50.88
CA GLY A 287 49.47 33.71 -50.41
C GLY A 287 49.58 32.37 -51.08
N ASP A 288 49.72 31.32 -50.28
CA ASP A 288 50.01 29.97 -50.73
C ASP A 288 48.94 28.99 -50.25
N TRP A 289 48.84 27.86 -50.94
CA TRP A 289 48.05 26.71 -50.50
C TRP A 289 48.97 25.66 -49.91
N VAL A 290 48.67 25.23 -48.69
CA VAL A 290 49.45 24.23 -47.97
C VAL A 290 48.58 23.02 -47.66
N ALA A 291 49.02 21.86 -48.14
CA ALA A 291 48.49 20.56 -47.71
C ALA A 291 49.52 19.91 -46.78
N SER A 292 49.16 19.67 -45.51
CA SER A 292 50.04 19.02 -44.53
C SER A 292 49.51 17.64 -44.13
N LEU A 293 50.45 16.70 -43.91
CA LEU A 293 50.20 15.46 -43.20
C LEU A 293 51.12 15.43 -41.98
N ASP A 294 50.54 15.62 -40.81
CA ASP A 294 51.25 15.63 -39.54
C ASP A 294 51.17 14.24 -38.91
N VAL A 295 52.30 13.67 -38.48
CA VAL A 295 52.37 12.41 -37.74
C VAL A 295 53.35 12.56 -36.59
N SER A 296 52.91 12.28 -35.36
CA SER A 296 53.75 12.29 -34.16
C SER A 296 53.58 11.01 -33.35
N ALA A 297 54.68 10.54 -32.76
CA ALA A 297 54.73 9.37 -31.90
C ALA A 297 55.88 9.50 -30.88
N PRO A 298 55.79 8.90 -29.69
CA PRO A 298 56.92 8.83 -28.77
C PRO A 298 58.08 8.03 -29.39
N PHE A 299 59.32 8.43 -29.12
CA PHE A 299 60.52 7.84 -29.71
C PHE A 299 60.73 6.37 -29.29
N ASP A 300 60.36 6.04 -28.03
CA ASP A 300 60.38 4.67 -27.50
C ASP A 300 59.02 4.00 -27.65
N VAL A 301 58.72 3.57 -28.88
CA VAL A 301 57.44 2.96 -29.24
C VAL A 301 57.27 1.58 -28.57
N PHE A 302 58.37 0.90 -28.23
CA PHE A 302 58.35 -0.46 -27.66
C PHE A 302 58.02 -0.44 -26.16
N ASP A 303 58.74 0.35 -25.34
CA ASP A 303 58.47 0.42 -23.89
C ASP A 303 57.11 1.09 -23.61
N TYR A 304 56.74 2.09 -24.40
CA TYR A 304 55.42 2.73 -24.32
C TYR A 304 54.29 1.75 -24.65
N GLY A 305 54.48 0.91 -25.68
CA GLY A 305 53.54 -0.17 -26.02
C GLY A 305 53.38 -1.19 -24.89
N ASP A 306 54.48 -1.58 -24.24
CA ASP A 306 54.48 -2.51 -23.12
C ASP A 306 53.82 -1.96 -21.86
N ALA A 307 54.09 -0.71 -21.50
CA ALA A 307 53.42 -0.03 -20.41
C ALA A 307 51.90 0.05 -20.63
N ARG A 308 51.48 0.38 -21.87
CA ARG A 308 50.06 0.47 -22.24
C ARG A 308 49.35 -0.88 -22.20
N ARG A 309 50.01 -1.95 -22.68
CA ARG A 309 49.47 -3.32 -22.57
C ARG A 309 49.29 -3.75 -21.12
N ARG A 310 50.28 -3.50 -20.27
CA ARG A 310 50.20 -3.79 -18.83
C ARG A 310 49.09 -3.00 -18.14
N GLU A 311 48.91 -1.73 -18.49
CA GLU A 311 47.80 -0.92 -17.99
C GLU A 311 46.44 -1.49 -18.42
N GLY A 312 46.27 -1.82 -19.71
CA GLY A 312 45.04 -2.40 -20.25
C GLY A 312 44.67 -3.73 -19.57
N GLU A 313 45.66 -4.61 -19.39
CA GLU A 313 45.51 -5.87 -18.65
C GLU A 313 45.11 -5.64 -17.19
N ALA A 314 45.75 -4.69 -16.50
CA ALA A 314 45.42 -4.36 -15.11
C ALA A 314 44.01 -3.78 -14.96
N ARG A 315 43.59 -2.90 -15.87
CA ARG A 315 42.23 -2.33 -15.90
C ARG A 315 41.18 -3.40 -16.16
N TYR A 316 41.46 -4.35 -17.05
CA TYR A 316 40.58 -5.49 -17.32
C TYR A 316 40.39 -6.35 -16.06
N ARG A 317 41.48 -6.76 -15.40
CA ARG A 317 41.42 -7.54 -14.15
C ARG A 317 40.70 -6.79 -13.03
N ALA A 318 40.90 -5.49 -12.92
CA ALA A 318 40.20 -4.66 -11.95
C ALA A 318 38.68 -4.60 -12.24
N ALA A 319 38.28 -4.50 -13.51
CA ALA A 319 36.87 -4.52 -13.90
C ALA A 319 36.21 -5.89 -13.67
N GLU A 320 36.96 -6.97 -13.89
CA GLU A 320 36.51 -8.35 -13.61
C GLU A 320 36.26 -8.54 -12.12
N ALA A 321 37.24 -8.20 -11.28
CA ALA A 321 37.09 -8.26 -9.82
C ALA A 321 35.95 -7.38 -9.29
N ALA A 322 35.75 -6.19 -9.88
CA ALA A 322 34.65 -5.30 -9.50
C ALA A 322 33.27 -5.88 -9.87
N LEU A 323 33.15 -6.59 -10.99
CA LEU A 323 31.92 -7.30 -11.36
C LEU A 323 31.64 -8.46 -10.40
N GLU A 324 32.67 -9.23 -10.04
CA GLU A 324 32.55 -10.31 -9.07
C GLU A 324 32.12 -9.79 -7.70
N ASP A 325 32.76 -8.72 -7.18
CA ASP A 325 32.38 -8.13 -5.89
C ASP A 325 30.94 -7.62 -5.91
N GLU A 326 30.51 -6.96 -6.99
CA GLU A 326 29.14 -6.47 -7.14
C GLU A 326 28.10 -7.62 -7.11
N ARG A 327 28.36 -8.71 -7.85
CA ARG A 327 27.51 -9.91 -7.82
C ARG A 327 27.44 -10.53 -6.42
N HIS A 328 28.59 -10.67 -5.75
CA HIS A 328 28.63 -11.20 -4.39
C HIS A 328 27.91 -10.29 -3.40
N GLY A 329 28.08 -8.97 -3.53
CA GLY A 329 27.41 -7.95 -2.72
C GLY A 329 25.88 -8.04 -2.84
N LEU A 330 25.35 -8.01 -4.07
CA LEU A 330 23.91 -8.11 -4.32
C LEU A 330 23.34 -9.44 -3.83
N ARG A 331 24.04 -10.55 -4.05
CA ARG A 331 23.64 -11.87 -3.54
C ARG A 331 23.55 -11.88 -2.01
N ARG A 332 24.51 -11.25 -1.30
CA ARG A 332 24.49 -11.15 0.17
C ARG A 332 23.29 -10.35 0.67
N VAL A 333 23.04 -9.17 0.07
CA VAL A 333 21.92 -8.30 0.46
C VAL A 333 20.58 -8.98 0.18
N LEU A 334 20.40 -9.56 -1.01
CA LEU A 334 19.19 -10.32 -1.35
C LEU A 334 18.96 -11.49 -0.39
N ALA A 335 20.00 -12.27 -0.09
CA ALA A 335 19.89 -13.39 0.84
C ALA A 335 19.50 -12.91 2.26
N ALA A 336 19.99 -11.75 2.70
CA ALA A 336 19.60 -11.14 3.96
C ALA A 336 18.14 -10.66 3.93
N ALA A 337 17.70 -10.02 2.85
CA ALA A 337 16.32 -9.56 2.65
C ALA A 337 15.33 -10.74 2.65
N LEU A 338 15.61 -11.81 1.91
CA LEU A 338 14.78 -13.03 1.89
C LEU A 338 14.67 -13.68 3.27
N ARG A 339 15.78 -13.79 4.02
CA ARG A 339 15.75 -14.30 5.40
C ARG A 339 14.98 -13.38 6.35
N SER A 340 15.08 -12.06 6.18
CA SER A 340 14.32 -11.10 6.97
C SER A 340 12.83 -11.25 6.71
N TYR A 341 12.45 -11.37 5.44
CA TYR A 341 11.07 -11.59 5.01
C TYR A 341 10.47 -12.87 5.59
N GLN A 342 11.19 -14.00 5.45
CA GLN A 342 10.75 -15.29 5.98
C GLN A 342 10.52 -15.24 7.50
N ARG A 343 11.42 -14.58 8.24
CA ARG A 343 11.26 -14.39 9.69
C ARG A 343 10.06 -13.51 10.03
N ALA A 344 9.83 -12.42 9.29
CA ALA A 344 8.67 -11.55 9.49
C ALA A 344 7.36 -12.30 9.22
N LEU A 345 7.33 -13.19 8.22
CA LEU A 345 6.17 -14.01 7.90
C LEU A 345 5.87 -15.04 9.01
N GLU A 346 6.90 -15.71 9.51
CA GLU A 346 6.77 -16.64 10.65
C GLU A 346 6.31 -15.90 11.91
N ASP A 347 6.86 -14.72 12.18
CA ASP A 347 6.44 -13.87 13.30
C ASP A 347 4.98 -13.44 13.16
N LEU A 348 4.52 -12.99 11.99
CA LEU A 348 3.12 -12.65 11.75
C LEU A 348 2.19 -13.82 12.08
N ARG A 349 2.54 -15.04 11.64
CA ARG A 349 1.74 -16.25 11.91
C ARG A 349 1.72 -16.56 13.41
N ARG A 350 2.85 -16.41 14.10
CA ARG A 350 2.94 -16.55 15.56
C ARG A 350 2.07 -15.50 16.28
N GLN A 351 2.21 -14.21 15.94
CA GLN A 351 1.44 -13.14 16.57
C GLN A 351 -0.07 -13.30 16.37
N ARG A 352 -0.51 -13.80 15.20
CA ARG A 352 -1.93 -14.16 14.98
C ARG A 352 -2.39 -15.27 15.94
N ALA A 353 -1.62 -16.33 16.10
CA ALA A 353 -1.94 -17.41 17.02
C ALA A 353 -1.94 -16.93 18.48
N GLU A 354 -0.97 -16.08 18.87
CA GLU A 354 -0.90 -15.49 20.21
C GLU A 354 -2.11 -14.61 20.51
N LEU A 355 -2.57 -13.81 19.56
CA LEU A 355 -3.80 -13.02 19.71
C LEU A 355 -5.03 -13.91 19.89
N GLU A 356 -5.16 -14.99 19.13
CA GLU A 356 -6.26 -15.94 19.30
C GLU A 356 -6.25 -16.59 20.70
N VAL A 357 -5.08 -16.99 21.18
CA VAL A 357 -4.91 -17.55 22.52
C VAL A 357 -5.25 -16.51 23.59
N ALA A 358 -4.77 -15.27 23.45
CA ALA A 358 -5.06 -14.19 24.36
C ALA A 358 -6.58 -13.93 24.47
N ARG A 359 -7.30 -13.93 23.34
CA ARG A 359 -8.77 -13.74 23.29
C ARG A 359 -9.53 -14.88 23.95
N ARG A 360 -9.13 -16.12 23.69
CA ARG A 360 -9.73 -17.30 24.36
C ARG A 360 -9.54 -17.21 25.86
N ARG A 361 -8.32 -16.87 26.31
CA ARG A 361 -8.02 -16.72 27.73
C ARG A 361 -8.81 -15.56 28.36
N ASP A 362 -8.93 -14.41 27.70
CA ASP A 362 -9.76 -13.30 28.20
C ASP A 362 -11.22 -13.72 28.35
N THR A 363 -11.77 -14.41 27.34
CA THR A 363 -13.13 -14.95 27.40
C THR A 363 -13.32 -15.91 28.58
N GLU A 364 -12.42 -16.88 28.75
CA GLU A 364 -12.46 -17.82 29.87
C GLU A 364 -12.32 -17.12 31.23
N ARG A 365 -11.43 -16.13 31.35
CA ARG A 365 -11.20 -15.36 32.58
C ARG A 365 -12.39 -14.48 32.93
N ARG A 366 -13.05 -13.87 31.94
CA ARG A 366 -14.30 -13.12 32.14
C ARG A 366 -15.41 -14.03 32.67
N LEU A 367 -15.52 -15.25 32.15
CA LEU A 367 -16.54 -16.22 32.60
C LEU A 367 -16.26 -16.77 34.01
N ARG A 368 -14.98 -16.97 34.37
CA ARG A 368 -14.58 -17.52 35.67
C ARG A 368 -14.39 -16.47 36.77
N GLY A 369 -14.25 -15.19 36.41
CA GLY A 369 -13.87 -14.12 37.35
C GLY A 369 -14.79 -13.98 38.56
N ALA A 370 -16.08 -14.29 38.44
CA ALA A 370 -17.03 -14.26 39.56
C ALA A 370 -16.81 -15.38 40.60
N LEU A 371 -16.14 -16.47 40.21
CA LEU A 371 -15.92 -17.65 41.05
C LEU A 371 -14.57 -17.64 41.78
N GLU A 372 -13.61 -16.84 41.30
CA GLU A 372 -12.21 -16.86 41.74
C GLU A 372 -11.84 -15.72 42.71
N GLY A 373 -12.80 -14.91 43.14
CA GLY A 373 -12.59 -13.79 44.07
C GLY A 373 -11.56 -12.77 43.55
N GLU A 374 -10.71 -12.23 44.44
CA GLU A 374 -9.73 -11.18 44.09
C GLU A 374 -8.63 -11.66 43.13
N ALA A 375 -8.18 -12.92 43.27
CA ALA A 375 -7.26 -13.53 42.30
C ALA A 375 -7.87 -13.69 40.90
N GLY A 376 -9.20 -13.73 40.80
CA GLY A 376 -9.93 -13.70 39.52
C GLY A 376 -9.89 -12.33 38.86
N VAL A 377 -9.91 -11.25 39.65
CA VAL A 377 -9.86 -9.87 39.14
C VAL A 377 -8.50 -9.57 38.52
N ALA A 378 -7.40 -9.87 39.22
CA ALA A 378 -6.06 -9.66 38.69
C ALA A 378 -5.84 -10.42 37.38
N ARG A 379 -6.15 -11.72 37.36
CA ARG A 379 -6.01 -12.57 36.16
C ARG A 379 -6.91 -12.14 34.99
N ARG A 380 -8.07 -11.55 35.27
CA ARG A 380 -8.91 -10.92 34.23
C ARG A 380 -8.25 -9.69 33.64
N GLN A 381 -7.68 -8.82 34.48
CA GLN A 381 -6.96 -7.63 34.02
C GLN A 381 -5.72 -7.98 33.20
N GLU A 382 -4.96 -9.00 33.60
CA GLU A 382 -3.85 -9.53 32.80
C GLU A 382 -4.32 -10.03 31.45
N ALA A 383 -5.40 -10.82 31.41
CA ALA A 383 -5.90 -11.37 30.15
C ALA A 383 -6.40 -10.27 29.20
N GLU A 384 -7.07 -9.23 29.72
CA GLU A 384 -7.50 -8.06 28.95
C GLU A 384 -6.31 -7.29 28.37
N LEU A 385 -5.28 -7.00 29.20
CA LEU A 385 -4.04 -6.37 28.74
C LEU A 385 -3.35 -7.17 27.64
N ASP A 386 -3.25 -8.49 27.81
CA ASP A 386 -2.57 -9.37 26.87
C ASP A 386 -3.29 -9.41 25.50
N VAL A 387 -4.61 -9.27 25.45
CA VAL A 387 -5.35 -9.14 24.16
C VAL A 387 -4.93 -7.88 23.42
N HIS A 388 -4.84 -6.75 24.13
CA HIS A 388 -4.47 -5.47 23.52
C HIS A 388 -3.01 -5.43 23.08
N GLU A 389 -2.10 -5.95 23.91
CA GLU A 389 -0.68 -6.07 23.55
C GLU A 389 -0.49 -6.99 22.34
N ALA A 390 -1.14 -8.16 22.31
CA ALA A 390 -1.07 -9.09 21.18
C ALA A 390 -1.66 -8.49 19.89
N ALA A 391 -2.73 -7.69 19.99
CA ALA A 391 -3.29 -6.99 18.83
C ALA A 391 -2.30 -5.97 18.25
N LEU A 392 -1.63 -5.19 19.10
CA LEU A 392 -0.60 -4.25 18.67
C LEU A 392 0.63 -4.97 18.09
N GLN A 393 1.00 -6.15 18.60
CA GLN A 393 2.08 -6.96 18.03
C GLN A 393 1.70 -7.54 16.66
N GLN A 394 0.44 -7.94 16.45
CA GLN A 394 -0.04 -8.38 15.14
C GLN A 394 0.08 -7.26 14.10
N VAL A 395 -0.28 -6.02 14.45
CA VAL A 395 -0.10 -4.84 13.57
C VAL A 395 1.39 -4.63 13.24
N ALA A 396 2.26 -4.68 14.25
CA ALA A 396 3.70 -4.52 14.06
C ALA A 396 4.32 -5.64 13.19
N ALA A 397 3.90 -6.89 13.37
CA ALA A 397 4.38 -8.02 12.57
C ALA A 397 3.92 -7.93 11.11
N TRP A 398 2.69 -7.46 10.86
CA TRP A 398 2.22 -7.18 9.51
C TRP A 398 3.03 -6.08 8.84
N HIS A 399 3.26 -4.97 9.55
CA HIS A 399 4.10 -3.87 9.08
C HIS A 399 5.52 -4.33 8.73
N ALA A 400 6.16 -5.15 9.59
CA ALA A 400 7.47 -5.71 9.32
C ALA A 400 7.50 -6.60 8.07
N LEU A 401 6.45 -7.39 7.84
CA LEU A 401 6.31 -8.21 6.63
C LEU A 401 6.21 -7.32 5.38
N TRP A 402 5.41 -6.25 5.44
CA TRP A 402 5.25 -5.30 4.34
C TRP A 402 6.56 -4.60 3.98
N LEU A 403 7.31 -4.12 4.97
CA LEU A 403 8.64 -3.52 4.75
C LEU A 403 9.61 -4.53 4.13
N GLY A 404 9.54 -5.80 4.54
CA GLY A 404 10.32 -6.87 3.95
C GLY A 404 10.00 -7.09 2.47
N GLU A 405 8.72 -7.08 2.08
CA GLU A 405 8.32 -7.22 0.68
C GLU A 405 8.78 -6.01 -0.15
N ALA A 406 8.60 -4.80 0.38
CA ALA A 406 9.04 -3.58 -0.27
C ALA A 406 10.55 -3.63 -0.57
N ALA A 407 11.36 -4.10 0.38
CA ALA A 407 12.81 -4.28 0.18
C ALA A 407 13.15 -5.32 -0.90
N LEU A 408 12.36 -6.41 -1.02
CA LEU A 408 12.55 -7.40 -2.09
C LEU A 408 12.21 -6.84 -3.48
N ARG A 409 11.23 -5.95 -3.57
CA ARG A 409 10.82 -5.28 -4.82
C ARG A 409 11.87 -4.34 -5.40
N VAL A 410 12.97 -4.05 -4.69
CA VAL A 410 14.12 -3.34 -5.30
C VAL A 410 14.95 -4.26 -6.21
N PHE A 411 14.91 -5.58 -5.96
CA PHE A 411 15.67 -6.56 -6.74
C PHE A 411 14.88 -7.15 -7.91
N ALA A 412 13.57 -6.91 -7.97
CA ALA A 412 12.68 -7.43 -8.99
C ALA A 412 11.83 -6.28 -9.54
N ASP A 413 11.87 -6.07 -10.85
CA ASP A 413 10.93 -5.16 -11.51
C ASP A 413 9.50 -5.69 -11.38
N ASP A 414 8.51 -4.83 -11.67
CA ASP A 414 7.09 -5.22 -11.64
C ASP A 414 6.79 -6.43 -12.57
N ALA A 415 7.61 -6.66 -13.61
CA ALA A 415 7.54 -7.82 -14.49
C ALA A 415 7.98 -9.15 -13.82
N ASP A 416 8.80 -9.07 -12.78
CA ASP A 416 9.32 -10.21 -12.02
C ASP A 416 8.48 -10.48 -10.75
N ALA A 417 7.25 -9.97 -10.68
CA ALA A 417 6.32 -10.18 -9.55
C ALA A 417 6.13 -11.66 -9.19
N ALA A 418 6.31 -12.58 -10.13
CA ALA A 418 6.28 -14.03 -9.91
C ALA A 418 7.35 -14.53 -8.90
N LEU A 419 8.45 -13.80 -8.72
CA LEU A 419 9.51 -14.13 -7.74
C LEU A 419 9.04 -13.95 -6.29
N LEU A 420 8.10 -13.04 -6.06
CA LEU A 420 7.46 -12.88 -4.75
C LEU A 420 6.50 -14.03 -4.44
N GLY A 421 6.05 -14.78 -5.46
CA GLY A 421 5.18 -15.94 -5.28
C GLY A 421 3.69 -15.58 -5.15
N GLY A 422 2.90 -16.49 -4.57
CA GLY A 422 1.45 -16.31 -4.39
C GLY A 422 1.12 -15.27 -3.32
N VAL A 423 0.16 -14.40 -3.62
CA VAL A 423 -0.30 -13.34 -2.70
C VAL A 423 -1.49 -13.84 -1.87
N ASP A 424 -1.20 -14.64 -0.84
CA ASP A 424 -2.24 -15.25 0.01
C ASP A 424 -2.37 -14.60 1.39
N GLU A 425 -1.36 -13.86 1.85
CA GLU A 425 -1.42 -13.20 3.15
C GLU A 425 -2.23 -11.91 3.01
N ARG A 426 -3.33 -11.81 3.75
CA ARG A 426 -4.19 -10.62 3.79
C ARG A 426 -4.25 -10.08 5.20
N TRP A 427 -4.33 -8.75 5.33
CA TRP A 427 -4.60 -8.15 6.63
C TRP A 427 -5.99 -8.59 7.05
N GLN A 428 -6.04 -9.34 8.14
CA GLN A 428 -7.27 -9.63 8.84
C GLN A 428 -7.20 -8.80 10.12
N PRO A 429 -7.85 -7.61 10.16
CA PRO A 429 -8.09 -6.97 11.44
C PRO A 429 -8.86 -8.02 12.24
N GLY A 430 -8.38 -8.38 13.43
CA GLY A 430 -8.93 -9.50 14.18
C GLY A 430 -10.40 -9.30 14.54
N GLY A 431 -11.31 -9.46 13.59
CA GLY A 431 -12.75 -9.54 13.80
C GLY A 431 -13.04 -10.98 14.21
N ASP A 432 -13.54 -11.14 15.43
CA ASP A 432 -13.97 -12.44 15.91
C ASP A 432 -15.05 -12.97 14.97
N TRP A 433 -14.79 -14.15 14.39
CA TRP A 433 -15.84 -14.97 13.82
C TRP A 433 -16.99 -15.01 14.83
N SER A 434 -18.13 -14.48 14.42
CA SER A 434 -19.28 -14.29 15.32
C SER A 434 -20.53 -14.86 14.69
N GLN A 435 -21.44 -15.35 15.54
CA GLN A 435 -22.77 -15.74 15.11
C GLN A 435 -23.73 -14.57 15.32
N GLY A 436 -24.55 -14.31 14.31
CA GLY A 436 -25.66 -13.36 14.38
C GLY A 436 -26.99 -14.08 14.23
N VAL A 437 -28.07 -13.38 14.56
CA VAL A 437 -29.42 -13.90 14.35
C VAL A 437 -30.41 -12.80 13.98
N TYR A 438 -31.27 -13.10 13.02
CA TYR A 438 -32.37 -12.23 12.62
C TYR A 438 -33.54 -12.40 13.59
N ILE A 439 -33.98 -11.28 14.16
CA ILE A 439 -35.10 -11.20 15.09
C ILE A 439 -36.17 -10.31 14.46
N TRP A 440 -36.93 -10.89 13.53
CA TRP A 440 -38.02 -10.20 12.83
C TRP A 440 -39.09 -9.65 13.78
N ASP A 441 -39.37 -10.39 14.86
CA ASP A 441 -40.31 -9.99 15.92
C ASP A 441 -39.59 -9.71 17.24
N SER A 442 -39.41 -8.43 17.55
CA SER A 442 -38.76 -7.96 18.77
C SER A 442 -39.68 -7.87 19.99
N ARG A 443 -40.96 -8.27 19.92
CA ARG A 443 -41.92 -8.12 21.03
C ARG A 443 -41.44 -8.76 22.34
N ALA A 444 -40.88 -9.97 22.27
CA ALA A 444 -40.38 -10.68 23.45
C ALA A 444 -39.18 -9.99 24.11
N LEU A 445 -38.32 -9.33 23.32
CA LEU A 445 -37.18 -8.56 23.81
C LEU A 445 -37.57 -7.18 24.36
N LEU A 446 -38.65 -6.60 23.84
CA LEU A 446 -39.17 -5.33 24.33
C LEU A 446 -39.93 -5.47 25.65
N ASP A 447 -40.55 -6.62 25.91
CA ASP A 447 -41.19 -6.94 27.19
C ASP A 447 -40.15 -7.08 28.32
N ALA A 448 -40.18 -6.16 29.28
CA ALA A 448 -39.27 -6.13 30.42
C ALA A 448 -39.29 -7.42 31.26
N ARG A 449 -40.39 -8.18 31.29
CA ARG A 449 -40.48 -9.43 32.04
C ARG A 449 -39.78 -10.58 31.33
N ARG A 450 -39.75 -10.58 30.00
CA ARG A 450 -39.18 -11.65 29.17
C ARG A 450 -37.75 -11.36 28.74
N ARG A 451 -37.40 -10.09 28.53
CA ARG A 451 -36.10 -9.63 28.03
C ARG A 451 -34.88 -10.32 28.66
N PRO A 452 -34.74 -10.43 30.00
CA PRO A 452 -33.55 -11.04 30.57
C PRO A 452 -33.39 -12.52 30.21
N GLY A 453 -34.51 -13.25 30.10
CA GLY A 453 -34.52 -14.66 29.69
C GLY A 453 -34.16 -14.83 28.22
N GLU A 454 -34.72 -13.98 27.35
CA GLU A 454 -34.45 -13.99 25.91
C GLU A 454 -32.98 -13.63 25.59
N LEU A 455 -32.44 -12.57 26.20
CA LEU A 455 -31.03 -12.18 26.05
C LEU A 455 -30.08 -13.27 26.56
N ARG A 456 -30.43 -13.94 27.67
CA ARG A 456 -29.67 -15.09 28.16
C ARG A 456 -29.68 -16.24 27.16
N ALA A 457 -30.85 -16.59 26.61
CA ALA A 457 -30.97 -17.66 25.63
C ALA A 457 -30.15 -17.40 24.37
N LEU A 458 -30.18 -16.15 23.86
CA LEU A 458 -29.37 -15.70 22.72
C LEU A 458 -27.87 -15.87 22.97
N ARG A 459 -27.39 -15.35 24.11
CA ARG A 459 -25.99 -15.46 24.51
C ARG A 459 -25.56 -16.91 24.71
N GLU A 460 -26.40 -17.71 25.37
CA GLU A 460 -26.12 -19.13 25.55
C GLU A 460 -26.02 -19.85 24.21
N ALA A 461 -26.85 -19.50 23.23
CA ALA A 461 -26.79 -20.01 21.86
C ALA A 461 -25.56 -19.51 21.06
N GLY A 462 -24.65 -18.76 21.68
CA GLY A 462 -23.42 -18.27 21.07
C GLY A 462 -23.64 -17.12 20.09
N MET A 463 -24.82 -16.48 20.13
CA MET A 463 -25.10 -15.29 19.34
C MET A 463 -24.39 -14.09 19.96
N ARG A 464 -23.78 -13.28 19.09
CA ARG A 464 -23.19 -11.99 19.45
C ARG A 464 -23.91 -10.85 18.77
N ARG A 465 -24.34 -11.03 17.52
CA ARG A 465 -25.03 -9.99 16.74
C ARG A 465 -26.54 -10.23 16.71
N LEU A 466 -27.31 -9.18 17.00
CA LEU A 466 -28.77 -9.26 17.03
C LEU A 466 -29.33 -8.29 15.98
N TYR A 467 -29.87 -8.81 14.88
CA TYR A 467 -30.56 -7.96 13.90
C TYR A 467 -32.01 -7.76 14.37
N LEU A 468 -32.26 -6.64 15.03
CA LEU A 468 -33.52 -6.34 15.71
C LEU A 468 -34.51 -5.67 14.77
N GLY A 469 -35.52 -6.44 14.33
CA GLY A 469 -36.61 -5.95 13.49
C GLY A 469 -37.63 -5.14 14.29
N LEU A 470 -38.13 -4.07 13.68
CA LEU A 470 -39.29 -3.32 14.17
C LEU A 470 -40.43 -3.42 13.16
N SER A 471 -41.54 -4.05 13.55
CA SER A 471 -42.77 -4.09 12.75
C SER A 471 -43.36 -2.69 12.57
N ALA A 472 -44.16 -2.50 11.51
CA ALA A 472 -44.88 -1.25 11.26
C ALA A 472 -45.69 -0.76 12.47
N ALA A 473 -46.31 -1.68 13.22
CA ALA A 473 -47.07 -1.37 14.43
C ALA A 473 -46.18 -0.93 15.62
N GLN A 474 -44.92 -1.35 15.66
CA GLN A 474 -43.93 -0.85 16.61
C GLN A 474 -43.39 0.51 16.16
N VAL A 475 -43.14 0.68 14.86
CA VAL A 475 -42.70 1.96 14.27
C VAL A 475 -43.74 3.07 14.52
N ALA A 476 -45.03 2.78 14.36
CA ALA A 476 -46.11 3.73 14.62
C ALA A 476 -46.20 4.18 16.09
N ARG A 477 -45.71 3.35 17.02
CA ARG A 477 -45.72 3.57 18.48
C ARG A 477 -44.34 3.85 19.06
N LEU A 478 -43.40 4.31 18.23
CA LEU A 478 -42.03 4.59 18.67
C LEU A 478 -41.93 5.52 19.88
N PRO A 479 -42.73 6.60 20.03
CA PRO A 479 -42.68 7.46 21.21
C PRO A 479 -42.91 6.68 22.53
N GLU A 480 -43.83 5.72 22.51
CA GLU A 480 -44.18 4.89 23.68
C GLU A 480 -43.12 3.79 23.93
N LEU A 481 -42.56 3.22 22.86
CA LEU A 481 -41.58 2.13 22.93
C LEU A 481 -40.14 2.60 23.17
N ARG A 482 -39.85 3.90 23.05
CA ARG A 482 -38.48 4.46 23.10
C ARG A 482 -37.74 4.05 24.37
N GLY A 483 -38.40 4.12 25.53
CA GLY A 483 -37.80 3.72 26.82
C GLY A 483 -37.48 2.22 26.88
N ALA A 484 -38.37 1.37 26.37
CA ALA A 484 -38.15 -0.08 26.31
C ALA A 484 -37.01 -0.45 25.36
N LEU A 485 -36.91 0.23 24.21
CA LEU A 485 -35.81 0.08 23.27
C LEU A 485 -34.48 0.50 23.89
N GLN A 486 -34.41 1.67 24.53
CA GLN A 486 -33.18 2.11 25.19
C GLN A 486 -32.71 1.13 26.26
N ALA A 487 -33.63 0.59 27.06
CA ALA A 487 -33.31 -0.40 28.07
C ALA A 487 -32.84 -1.72 27.43
N LEU A 488 -33.51 -2.22 26.38
CA LEU A 488 -33.07 -3.39 25.61
C LEU A 488 -31.65 -3.21 25.05
N LEU A 489 -31.36 -2.08 24.39
CA LEU A 489 -30.06 -1.81 23.80
C LEU A 489 -28.94 -1.65 24.83
N ARG A 490 -29.27 -1.27 26.06
CA ARG A 490 -28.32 -1.19 27.17
C ARG A 490 -28.04 -2.59 27.72
N GLU A 491 -29.09 -3.32 28.10
CA GLU A 491 -28.97 -4.67 28.65
C GLU A 491 -28.33 -5.66 27.66
N ALA A 492 -28.60 -5.53 26.36
CA ALA A 492 -27.94 -6.34 25.33
C ALA A 492 -26.42 -6.09 25.31
N ARG A 493 -25.99 -4.82 25.38
CA ARG A 493 -24.55 -4.49 25.42
C ARG A 493 -23.89 -4.89 26.72
N ASP A 494 -24.57 -4.74 27.85
CA ASP A 494 -24.07 -5.23 29.15
C ASP A 494 -23.87 -6.76 29.12
N ALA A 495 -24.65 -7.46 28.28
CA ALA A 495 -24.52 -8.88 28.00
C ALA A 495 -23.53 -9.23 26.87
N ASP A 496 -22.72 -8.28 26.38
CA ASP A 496 -21.75 -8.42 25.28
C ASP A 496 -22.40 -8.82 23.94
N LEU A 497 -23.63 -8.33 23.71
CA LEU A 497 -24.36 -8.49 22.46
C LEU A 497 -24.35 -7.15 21.69
N GLU A 498 -24.27 -7.25 20.38
CA GLU A 498 -24.25 -6.15 19.42
C GLU A 498 -25.63 -6.04 18.77
N PRO A 499 -26.53 -5.15 19.26
CA PRO A 499 -27.82 -4.93 18.63
C PRO A 499 -27.69 -4.03 17.41
N LEU A 500 -28.11 -4.54 16.24
CA LEU A 500 -28.23 -3.80 14.99
C LEU A 500 -29.71 -3.53 14.69
N LEU A 501 -29.99 -2.37 14.13
CA LEU A 501 -31.33 -2.03 13.65
C LEU A 501 -31.57 -2.76 12.33
N LEU A 502 -32.56 -3.64 12.28
CA LEU A 502 -32.94 -4.38 11.07
C LEU A 502 -34.18 -3.73 10.45
N LEU A 503 -34.06 -3.30 9.18
CA LEU A 503 -35.17 -2.74 8.41
C LEU A 503 -35.20 -3.36 7.01
N GLY A 504 -36.39 -3.61 6.46
CA GLY A 504 -36.53 -4.30 5.17
C GLY A 504 -37.86 -4.09 4.48
N GLU A 505 -38.37 -2.85 4.43
CA GLU A 505 -39.59 -2.53 3.69
C GLU A 505 -39.29 -2.41 2.18
N PRO A 506 -39.82 -3.32 1.32
CA PRO A 506 -39.50 -3.34 -0.10
C PRO A 506 -39.87 -2.04 -0.82
N GLY A 507 -40.90 -1.34 -0.35
CA GLY A 507 -41.37 -0.08 -0.91
C GLY A 507 -40.29 1.01 -0.97
N TRP A 508 -39.30 1.00 -0.06
CA TRP A 508 -38.24 2.02 -0.03
C TRP A 508 -37.29 2.01 -1.22
N LEU A 509 -37.26 0.90 -1.99
CA LEU A 509 -36.56 0.86 -3.27
C LEU A 509 -37.22 1.79 -4.30
N LEU A 510 -38.51 2.11 -4.14
CA LEU A 510 -39.21 3.03 -5.02
C LEU A 510 -38.87 4.49 -4.66
N PRO A 511 -38.49 5.33 -5.64
CA PRO A 511 -38.15 6.74 -5.38
C PRO A 511 -39.21 7.50 -4.56
N ALA A 512 -40.50 7.21 -4.79
CA ALA A 512 -41.62 7.86 -4.11
C ALA A 512 -41.72 7.57 -2.60
N GLN A 513 -41.15 6.45 -2.12
CA GLN A 513 -41.25 6.02 -0.72
C GLN A 513 -39.90 6.09 0.00
N ARG A 514 -38.80 6.34 -0.73
CA ARG A 514 -37.43 6.39 -0.20
C ARG A 514 -37.24 7.39 0.95
N ALA A 515 -37.95 8.53 0.92
CA ALA A 515 -37.90 9.54 1.98
C ALA A 515 -38.36 9.00 3.34
N GLN A 516 -39.28 8.03 3.36
CA GLN A 516 -39.79 7.44 4.60
C GLN A 516 -38.69 6.70 5.38
N LEU A 517 -37.72 6.11 4.69
CA LEU A 517 -36.54 5.50 5.33
C LEU A 517 -35.70 6.56 6.04
N ALA A 518 -35.41 7.69 5.38
CA ALA A 518 -34.63 8.78 5.99
C ALA A 518 -35.33 9.34 7.24
N ASP A 519 -36.64 9.58 7.17
CA ASP A 519 -37.43 10.07 8.30
C ASP A 519 -37.46 9.06 9.47
N LEU A 520 -37.48 7.77 9.18
CA LEU A 520 -37.39 6.73 10.20
C LEU A 520 -36.01 6.69 10.87
N LEU A 521 -34.94 6.75 10.08
CA LEU A 521 -33.56 6.76 10.59
C LEU A 521 -33.32 7.97 11.49
N GLN A 522 -33.81 9.16 11.11
CA GLN A 522 -33.72 10.36 11.94
C GLN A 522 -34.46 10.20 13.28
N ARG A 523 -35.67 9.64 13.29
CA ARG A 523 -36.44 9.42 14.54
C ARG A 523 -35.76 8.44 15.50
N LEU A 524 -35.00 7.50 14.96
CA LEU A 524 -34.27 6.49 15.72
C LEU A 524 -32.84 6.91 16.07
N ALA A 525 -32.33 8.02 15.53
CA ALA A 525 -30.91 8.39 15.57
C ALA A 525 -30.29 8.45 16.98
N ASP A 526 -31.04 8.90 18.00
CA ASP A 526 -30.54 8.96 19.38
C ASP A 526 -30.50 7.59 20.08
N LEU A 527 -31.00 6.53 19.43
CA LEU A 527 -30.91 5.19 19.99
C LEU A 527 -29.54 4.59 19.69
N PRO A 528 -28.86 4.04 20.70
CA PRO A 528 -27.50 3.60 20.55
C PRO A 528 -27.43 2.21 19.88
N PHE A 529 -27.85 2.04 18.63
CA PHE A 529 -27.58 0.80 17.89
C PHE A 529 -26.10 0.67 17.51
N ALA A 530 -25.63 -0.55 17.28
CA ALA A 530 -24.26 -0.81 16.84
C ALA A 530 -24.08 -0.64 15.31
N GLY A 531 -25.18 -0.74 14.55
CA GLY A 531 -25.21 -0.67 13.10
C GLY A 531 -26.64 -0.65 12.57
N LEU A 532 -26.78 -0.26 11.30
CA LEU A 532 -28.00 -0.37 10.51
C LEU A 532 -27.84 -1.55 9.55
N HIS A 533 -28.77 -2.49 9.55
CA HIS A 533 -28.81 -3.61 8.62
C HIS A 533 -30.06 -3.50 7.73
N LEU A 534 -29.86 -3.31 6.44
CA LEU A 534 -30.94 -3.20 5.45
C LEU A 534 -31.15 -4.52 4.72
N ASP A 535 -32.32 -5.11 4.91
CA ASP A 535 -32.79 -6.28 4.15
C ASP A 535 -33.70 -5.83 3.01
N LEU A 536 -33.07 -5.30 1.95
CA LEU A 536 -33.76 -4.78 0.77
C LEU A 536 -33.44 -5.66 -0.44
N GLU A 537 -34.27 -6.68 -0.66
CA GLU A 537 -34.15 -7.58 -1.80
C GLU A 537 -34.84 -6.99 -3.04
N VAL A 538 -34.06 -6.69 -4.07
CA VAL A 538 -34.58 -6.10 -5.33
C VAL A 538 -35.57 -7.01 -6.06
N GLU A 539 -35.54 -8.31 -5.77
CA GLU A 539 -36.45 -9.32 -6.31
C GLU A 539 -37.87 -9.25 -5.73
N GLN A 540 -38.05 -8.67 -4.53
CA GLN A 540 -39.37 -8.55 -3.89
C GLN A 540 -40.35 -7.66 -4.67
N LEU A 541 -39.83 -6.76 -5.52
CA LEU A 541 -40.62 -5.93 -6.43
C LEU A 541 -40.86 -6.59 -7.81
N GLY A 542 -40.67 -7.90 -7.92
CA GLY A 542 -40.99 -8.71 -9.09
C GLY A 542 -39.76 -9.13 -9.91
N TRP A 543 -39.91 -10.19 -10.70
CA TRP A 543 -38.85 -10.73 -11.56
C TRP A 543 -39.28 -10.68 -13.04
N PRO A 544 -38.39 -10.35 -14.00
CA PRO A 544 -36.96 -10.03 -13.87
C PRO A 544 -36.71 -8.65 -13.22
N VAL A 545 -35.53 -8.49 -12.62
CA VAL A 545 -35.10 -7.21 -12.03
C VAL A 545 -34.54 -6.29 -13.12
N PRO A 546 -35.16 -5.13 -13.40
CA PRO A 546 -34.66 -4.19 -14.41
C PRO A 546 -33.45 -3.40 -13.88
N GLU A 547 -32.58 -2.94 -14.78
CA GLU A 547 -31.38 -2.15 -14.42
C GLU A 547 -31.73 -0.90 -13.58
N GLN A 548 -32.87 -0.27 -13.87
CA GLN A 548 -33.33 0.90 -13.12
C GLN A 548 -33.52 0.57 -11.63
N ARG A 549 -34.00 -0.64 -11.29
CA ARG A 549 -34.20 -1.03 -9.89
C ARG A 549 -32.88 -1.22 -9.15
N LEU A 550 -31.84 -1.70 -9.83
CA LEU A 550 -30.50 -1.77 -9.26
C LEU A 550 -29.93 -0.37 -9.00
N ARG A 551 -30.16 0.60 -9.91
CA ARG A 551 -29.82 2.01 -9.67
C ARG A 551 -30.60 2.59 -8.48
N ASP A 552 -31.91 2.36 -8.45
CA ASP A 552 -32.77 2.85 -7.36
C ASP A 552 -32.39 2.24 -6.01
N TRP A 553 -31.91 0.99 -6.00
CA TRP A 553 -31.35 0.35 -4.82
C TRP A 553 -30.07 1.04 -4.35
N LEU A 554 -29.09 1.26 -5.24
CA LEU A 554 -27.86 1.99 -4.91
C LEU A 554 -28.13 3.41 -4.40
N ASP A 555 -29.08 4.12 -4.99
CA ASP A 555 -29.51 5.44 -4.52
C ASP A 555 -30.12 5.39 -3.11
N THR A 556 -30.88 4.33 -2.81
CA THR A 556 -31.48 4.09 -1.50
C THR A 556 -30.41 3.80 -0.45
N LEU A 557 -29.41 2.98 -0.78
CA LEU A 557 -28.24 2.75 0.07
C LEU A 557 -27.46 4.04 0.31
N ALA A 558 -27.22 4.84 -0.74
CA ALA A 558 -26.55 6.13 -0.62
C ALA A 558 -27.31 7.10 0.30
N LEU A 559 -28.65 7.13 0.23
CA LEU A 559 -29.47 7.91 1.15
C LEU A 559 -29.35 7.40 2.59
N ALA A 560 -29.42 6.08 2.78
CA ALA A 560 -29.31 5.46 4.10
C ALA A 560 -27.96 5.77 4.77
N VAL A 561 -26.85 5.67 4.03
CA VAL A 561 -25.52 6.04 4.56
C VAL A 561 -25.47 7.50 4.98
N ARG A 562 -26.04 8.42 4.19
CA ARG A 562 -26.06 9.85 4.55
C ARG A 562 -26.98 10.18 5.73
N SER A 563 -28.04 9.38 5.94
CA SER A 563 -29.08 9.67 6.93
C SER A 563 -28.89 8.89 8.24
N SER A 564 -28.11 7.82 8.22
CA SER A 564 -27.86 6.94 9.36
C SER A 564 -26.67 7.44 10.19
N PRO A 565 -26.81 7.56 11.53
CA PRO A 565 -25.67 7.79 12.41
C PRO A 565 -24.85 6.52 12.66
N TRP A 566 -25.33 5.35 12.22
CA TRP A 566 -24.67 4.04 12.41
C TRP A 566 -24.07 3.51 11.09
N PRO A 567 -23.01 2.69 11.15
CA PRO A 567 -22.47 1.98 9.98
C PRO A 567 -23.56 1.17 9.27
N LEU A 568 -23.59 1.26 7.93
CA LEU A 568 -24.56 0.54 7.10
C LEU A 568 -24.04 -0.84 6.70
N GLU A 569 -24.91 -1.84 6.88
CA GLU A 569 -24.78 -3.21 6.41
C GLU A 569 -26.02 -3.59 5.62
N LEU A 570 -25.93 -4.61 4.77
CA LEU A 570 -27.08 -5.10 4.02
C LEU A 570 -27.08 -6.62 3.87
N SER A 571 -28.25 -7.19 3.71
CA SER A 571 -28.44 -8.54 3.20
C SER A 571 -28.78 -8.50 1.71
N SER A 572 -28.28 -9.48 0.97
CA SER A 572 -28.58 -9.59 -0.46
C SER A 572 -28.42 -11.02 -0.95
N HIS A 573 -29.22 -11.34 -1.98
CA HIS A 573 -29.05 -12.58 -2.72
C HIS A 573 -27.65 -12.65 -3.36
N PRO A 574 -26.96 -13.80 -3.33
CA PRO A 574 -25.59 -13.98 -3.85
C PRO A 574 -25.46 -13.76 -5.37
N ARG A 575 -26.59 -13.71 -6.10
CA ARG A 575 -26.61 -13.58 -7.57
C ARG A 575 -26.02 -12.24 -8.02
N TRP A 576 -26.25 -11.18 -7.25
CA TRP A 576 -25.72 -9.84 -7.51
C TRP A 576 -24.21 -9.74 -7.27
N PHE A 577 -23.61 -10.80 -6.70
CA PHE A 577 -22.19 -10.91 -6.43
C PHE A 577 -21.52 -12.04 -7.24
N ALA A 578 -22.25 -12.68 -8.15
CA ALA A 578 -21.72 -13.67 -9.07
C ALA A 578 -20.79 -13.03 -10.13
N ALA A 579 -20.19 -13.85 -10.99
CA ALA A 579 -19.24 -13.39 -12.01
C ALA A 579 -19.87 -12.34 -12.96
N ASP A 580 -21.15 -12.50 -13.31
CA ASP A 580 -21.90 -11.59 -14.18
C ASP A 580 -22.80 -10.68 -13.34
N ALA A 581 -22.21 -9.74 -12.58
CA ALA A 581 -22.89 -8.94 -11.55
C ALA A 581 -23.97 -7.93 -12.02
N GLY A 582 -24.50 -8.09 -13.25
CA GLY A 582 -25.49 -7.20 -13.85
C GLY A 582 -24.97 -5.78 -14.12
N VAL A 583 -25.84 -4.93 -14.69
CA VAL A 583 -25.58 -3.50 -14.94
C VAL A 583 -26.62 -2.67 -14.19
N PRO A 584 -26.23 -1.72 -13.32
CA PRO A 584 -24.87 -1.42 -12.86
C PRO A 584 -24.25 -2.54 -11.99
N CYS A 585 -22.91 -2.58 -11.95
CA CYS A 585 -22.18 -3.50 -11.06
C CYS A 585 -22.39 -3.10 -9.59
N VAL A 586 -23.29 -3.80 -8.90
CA VAL A 586 -23.58 -3.59 -7.47
C VAL A 586 -22.32 -3.70 -6.61
N PRO A 587 -21.56 -4.82 -6.61
CA PRO A 587 -20.41 -4.98 -5.72
C PRO A 587 -19.30 -3.95 -5.96
N CYS A 588 -19.19 -3.40 -7.17
CA CYS A 588 -18.25 -2.33 -7.48
C CYS A 588 -18.61 -1.00 -6.78
N ALA A 589 -19.90 -0.71 -6.62
CA ALA A 589 -20.38 0.55 -6.07
C ALA A 589 -20.42 0.56 -4.53
N LEU A 590 -20.71 -0.60 -3.90
CA LEU A 590 -20.95 -0.69 -2.46
C LEU A 590 -19.81 -0.10 -1.58
N PRO A 591 -18.52 -0.36 -1.83
CA PRO A 591 -17.45 0.23 -1.01
C PRO A 591 -17.43 1.76 -1.09
N GLY A 592 -17.64 2.32 -2.29
CA GLY A 592 -17.67 3.76 -2.52
C GLY A 592 -18.89 4.45 -1.90
N LEU A 593 -19.97 3.70 -1.68
CA LEU A 593 -21.17 4.19 -0.97
C LEU A 593 -21.00 4.20 0.54
N GLY A 594 -19.99 3.53 1.12
CA GLY A 594 -19.81 3.40 2.57
C GLY A 594 -20.53 2.21 3.19
N VAL A 595 -20.85 1.17 2.41
CA VAL A 595 -21.39 -0.08 2.95
C VAL A 595 -20.26 -0.90 3.59
N HIS A 596 -20.40 -1.21 4.88
CA HIS A 596 -19.35 -1.86 5.67
C HIS A 596 -19.33 -3.38 5.54
N GLN A 597 -20.49 -4.01 5.31
CA GLN A 597 -20.63 -5.47 5.32
C GLN A 597 -21.86 -5.94 4.55
N VAL A 598 -21.75 -7.10 3.92
CA VAL A 598 -22.84 -7.77 3.19
C VAL A 598 -23.09 -9.16 3.78
N SER A 599 -24.31 -9.45 4.24
CA SER A 599 -24.75 -10.81 4.55
C SER A 599 -25.31 -11.48 3.30
N LEU A 600 -24.60 -12.49 2.79
CA LEU A 600 -25.02 -13.27 1.62
C LEU A 600 -26.12 -14.24 2.03
N MET A 601 -27.33 -14.03 1.50
CA MET A 601 -28.48 -14.90 1.77
C MET A 601 -28.46 -16.11 0.86
N ILE A 602 -27.94 -17.23 1.36
CA ILE A 602 -27.79 -18.45 0.56
C ILE A 602 -28.83 -19.48 1.01
N TYR A 603 -29.88 -19.65 0.20
CA TYR A 603 -30.94 -20.62 0.43
C TYR A 603 -30.53 -22.00 -0.10
N THR A 604 -29.77 -22.74 0.72
CA THR A 604 -29.49 -24.16 0.48
C THR A 604 -29.23 -24.90 1.79
N ALA A 605 -29.79 -26.10 1.95
CA ALA A 605 -29.49 -26.99 3.06
C ALA A 605 -28.15 -27.74 2.88
N ASN A 606 -27.55 -27.69 1.68
CA ASN A 606 -26.22 -28.24 1.45
C ASN A 606 -25.15 -27.27 2.00
N THR A 607 -24.65 -27.57 3.19
CA THR A 607 -23.75 -26.68 3.92
C THR A 607 -22.37 -26.52 3.27
N GLU A 608 -21.90 -27.51 2.50
CA GLU A 608 -20.67 -27.43 1.71
C GLU A 608 -20.84 -26.50 0.51
N ARG A 609 -21.95 -26.62 -0.21
CA ARG A 609 -22.28 -25.72 -1.34
C ARG A 609 -22.44 -24.28 -0.86
N SER A 610 -23.10 -24.09 0.29
CA SER A 610 -23.26 -22.78 0.93
C SER A 610 -21.91 -22.12 1.22
N ALA A 611 -20.99 -22.88 1.86
CA ALA A 611 -19.64 -22.42 2.15
C ALA A 611 -18.83 -22.13 0.86
N ALA A 612 -18.87 -23.04 -0.11
CA ALA A 612 -18.12 -22.90 -1.36
C ALA A 612 -18.51 -21.60 -2.10
N LEU A 613 -19.82 -21.35 -2.24
CA LEU A 613 -20.35 -20.16 -2.91
C LEU A 613 -19.98 -18.88 -2.16
N ALA A 614 -20.16 -18.85 -0.84
CA ALA A 614 -19.82 -17.69 -0.03
C ALA A 614 -18.31 -17.36 -0.09
N GLY A 615 -17.46 -18.39 -0.01
CA GLY A 615 -16.01 -18.25 -0.13
C GLY A 615 -15.56 -17.81 -1.52
N GLU A 616 -16.21 -18.27 -2.60
CA GLU A 616 -15.92 -17.82 -3.96
C GLU A 616 -16.26 -16.33 -4.14
N ILE A 617 -17.44 -15.91 -3.69
CA ILE A 617 -17.88 -14.51 -3.73
C ILE A 617 -16.92 -13.61 -2.96
N ALA A 618 -16.56 -14.00 -1.73
CA ALA A 618 -15.65 -13.20 -0.90
C ALA A 618 -14.23 -13.11 -1.49
N ARG A 619 -13.73 -14.17 -2.14
CA ARG A 619 -12.46 -14.12 -2.86
C ARG A 619 -12.52 -13.19 -4.08
N ARG A 620 -13.66 -13.15 -4.78
CA ARG A 620 -13.88 -12.30 -5.97
C ARG A 620 -13.96 -10.81 -5.63
N TRP A 621 -14.55 -10.46 -4.49
CA TRP A 621 -14.78 -9.06 -4.10
C TRP A 621 -14.03 -8.70 -2.81
N PRO A 622 -12.69 -8.62 -2.84
CA PRO A 622 -11.87 -8.45 -1.63
C PRO A 622 -12.04 -7.08 -0.94
N ALA A 623 -12.58 -6.08 -1.65
CA ALA A 623 -12.90 -4.77 -1.08
C ALA A 623 -14.15 -4.77 -0.18
N LEU A 624 -14.92 -5.86 -0.19
CA LEU A 624 -16.13 -6.03 0.61
C LEU A 624 -15.90 -7.03 1.74
N ARG A 625 -16.62 -6.83 2.85
CA ARG A 625 -16.67 -7.79 3.95
C ARG A 625 -17.97 -8.57 3.87
N PHE A 626 -17.87 -9.89 4.00
CA PHE A 626 -19.02 -10.78 3.86
C PHE A 626 -19.34 -11.54 5.14
N ARG A 627 -20.61 -11.89 5.29
CA ARG A 627 -21.10 -12.89 6.25
C ARG A 627 -22.00 -13.87 5.51
N LEU A 628 -22.14 -15.07 6.06
CA LEU A 628 -23.02 -16.09 5.52
C LEU A 628 -24.37 -16.06 6.26
N ALA A 629 -25.45 -15.65 5.59
CA ALA A 629 -26.79 -15.79 6.13
C ALA A 629 -27.39 -17.14 5.71
N GLN A 630 -27.85 -17.92 6.69
CA GLN A 630 -28.42 -19.25 6.50
C GLN A 630 -29.78 -19.36 7.18
N SER A 631 -30.78 -19.86 6.43
CA SER A 631 -32.12 -20.08 6.97
C SER A 631 -32.26 -21.37 7.78
N ILE A 632 -33.04 -21.27 8.86
CA ILE A 632 -33.51 -22.34 9.73
C ILE A 632 -35.04 -22.35 9.83
N GLU A 633 -35.70 -21.66 8.91
CA GLU A 633 -37.14 -21.47 8.88
C GLU A 633 -37.86 -22.72 8.37
N PRO A 634 -38.88 -23.25 9.06
CA PRO A 634 -39.58 -24.46 8.67
C PRO A 634 -40.50 -24.29 7.46
N GLN A 635 -40.86 -23.05 7.10
CA GLN A 635 -41.71 -22.75 5.95
C GLN A 635 -40.98 -22.86 4.60
N LEU A 636 -39.64 -22.87 4.60
CA LEU A 636 -38.86 -23.07 3.39
C LEU A 636 -38.69 -24.56 3.08
N PRO A 637 -38.49 -24.93 1.80
CA PRO A 637 -38.20 -26.31 1.42
C PRO A 637 -37.00 -26.89 2.19
N ALA A 638 -37.03 -28.19 2.47
CA ALA A 638 -35.93 -28.89 3.15
C ALA A 638 -34.60 -28.85 2.38
N SER A 639 -34.62 -28.51 1.09
CA SER A 639 -33.43 -28.26 0.27
C SER A 639 -32.81 -26.88 0.46
N GLU A 640 -33.51 -25.95 1.13
CA GLU A 640 -33.16 -24.53 1.25
C GLU A 640 -32.94 -24.07 2.70
N SER A 641 -33.46 -24.81 3.67
CA SER A 641 -33.40 -24.48 5.10
C SER A 641 -32.82 -25.63 5.92
N LEU A 642 -32.12 -25.28 7.00
CA LEU A 642 -31.63 -26.22 8.01
C LEU A 642 -32.63 -26.42 9.16
N ALA A 643 -33.92 -26.15 8.91
CA ALA A 643 -34.99 -26.40 9.86
C ALA A 643 -34.99 -27.88 10.33
N GLY A 644 -35.30 -28.09 11.62
CA GLY A 644 -35.33 -29.42 12.24
C GLY A 644 -33.97 -29.95 12.70
N HIS A 645 -32.86 -29.26 12.40
CA HIS A 645 -31.55 -29.60 12.97
C HIS A 645 -31.50 -29.25 14.46
N SER A 646 -30.83 -30.08 15.27
CA SER A 646 -30.60 -29.77 16.67
C SER A 646 -29.60 -28.63 16.85
N ARG A 647 -29.68 -27.94 17.98
CA ARG A 647 -28.75 -26.86 18.34
C ARG A 647 -27.29 -27.29 18.24
N ASP A 648 -26.96 -28.48 18.72
CA ASP A 648 -25.60 -29.01 18.65
C ASP A 648 -25.14 -29.24 17.20
N ALA A 649 -26.05 -29.67 16.31
CA ALA A 649 -25.76 -29.82 14.90
C ALA A 649 -25.44 -28.46 14.25
N LEU A 650 -26.27 -27.44 14.53
CA LEU A 650 -26.04 -26.08 14.03
C LEU A 650 -24.73 -25.48 14.57
N GLN A 651 -24.41 -25.69 15.85
CA GLN A 651 -23.16 -25.22 16.44
C GLN A 651 -21.92 -25.96 15.88
N ARG A 652 -22.02 -27.26 15.61
CA ARG A 652 -20.96 -27.99 14.89
C ARG A 652 -20.77 -27.43 13.48
N GLN A 653 -21.85 -27.16 12.77
CA GLN A 653 -21.81 -26.58 11.43
C GLN A 653 -21.20 -25.17 11.45
N ALA A 654 -21.57 -24.32 12.41
CA ALA A 654 -20.98 -22.99 12.59
C ALA A 654 -19.46 -23.05 12.76
N ARG A 655 -18.96 -23.99 13.57
CA ARG A 655 -17.51 -24.22 13.76
C ARG A 655 -16.84 -24.76 12.49
N GLN A 656 -17.54 -25.55 11.69
CA GLN A 656 -17.01 -26.03 10.41
C GLN A 656 -16.89 -24.89 9.41
N TRP A 657 -17.91 -24.06 9.28
CA TRP A 657 -17.87 -22.85 8.45
C TRP A 657 -16.81 -21.88 8.91
N GLN A 658 -16.61 -21.70 10.22
CA GLN A 658 -15.50 -20.89 10.73
C GLN A 658 -14.16 -21.35 10.14
N ARG A 659 -13.84 -22.64 10.26
CA ARG A 659 -12.59 -23.20 9.74
C ARG A 659 -12.45 -23.04 8.22
N GLN A 660 -13.55 -23.10 7.49
CA GLN A 660 -13.55 -23.04 6.02
C GLN A 660 -13.53 -21.61 5.46
N LEU A 661 -14.22 -20.67 6.11
CA LEU A 661 -14.57 -19.37 5.55
C LEU A 661 -13.81 -18.21 6.18
N GLN A 662 -13.27 -18.38 7.38
CA GLN A 662 -12.47 -17.33 8.04
C GLN A 662 -11.21 -16.97 7.22
N SER A 663 -10.62 -17.94 6.51
CA SER A 663 -9.50 -17.69 5.57
C SER A 663 -9.92 -16.88 4.34
N ALA A 664 -11.20 -16.94 3.95
CA ALA A 664 -11.76 -16.22 2.80
C ALA A 664 -12.29 -14.83 3.17
N ALA A 665 -11.92 -14.28 4.34
CA ALA A 665 -12.34 -12.97 4.85
C ALA A 665 -13.85 -12.83 5.15
N LEU A 666 -14.55 -13.94 5.44
CA LEU A 666 -15.89 -13.87 6.02
C LEU A 666 -15.83 -13.61 7.53
N GLY A 667 -16.64 -12.66 8.00
CA GLY A 667 -16.69 -12.23 9.40
C GLY A 667 -17.57 -13.08 10.32
N GLY A 668 -18.33 -14.04 9.79
CA GLY A 668 -19.19 -14.90 10.58
C GLY A 668 -20.42 -15.43 9.82
N ILE A 669 -21.37 -15.96 10.59
CA ILE A 669 -22.63 -16.51 10.09
C ILE A 669 -23.82 -15.81 10.75
N ASP A 670 -24.94 -15.71 10.04
CA ASP A 670 -26.18 -15.15 10.56
C ASP A 670 -27.33 -16.15 10.34
N TRP A 671 -28.02 -16.51 11.41
CA TRP A 671 -29.15 -17.43 11.36
C TRP A 671 -30.45 -16.68 11.08
N GLN A 672 -31.18 -17.08 10.04
CA GLN A 672 -32.44 -16.43 9.71
C GLN A 672 -33.62 -17.04 10.50
N ALA A 673 -34.19 -16.17 11.33
CA ALA A 673 -35.27 -16.31 12.32
C ALA A 673 -34.95 -17.01 13.66
N TRP A 674 -34.66 -16.19 14.69
CA TRP A 674 -34.44 -16.64 16.09
C TRP A 674 -35.55 -17.53 16.65
N GLN A 675 -36.81 -17.23 16.32
CA GLN A 675 -37.98 -17.97 16.81
C GLN A 675 -37.99 -19.46 16.41
N HIS A 676 -37.22 -19.83 15.39
CA HIS A 676 -37.06 -21.20 14.90
C HIS A 676 -35.71 -21.80 15.31
N TYR A 677 -34.87 -21.05 16.02
CA TYR A 677 -33.61 -21.58 16.53
C TYR A 677 -33.90 -22.57 17.66
N PRO A 678 -33.38 -23.81 17.59
CA PRO A 678 -33.71 -24.84 18.56
C PRO A 678 -33.33 -24.43 19.99
N PRO A 679 -34.25 -24.61 20.97
CA PRO A 679 -33.95 -24.36 22.38
C PRO A 679 -32.88 -25.36 22.89
N ARG A 680 -32.39 -25.12 24.12
CA ARG A 680 -31.50 -26.07 24.80
C ARG A 680 -32.16 -27.42 25.04
#